data_AF-A0A1R3GDL8-F1
#
_entry.id   AF-A0A1R3GDL8-F1
#
_cell.length_a   1.000
_cell.length_b   1.000
_cell.length_c   1.000
_cell.angle_alpha   90.00
_cell.angle_beta   90.00
_cell.angle_gamma   90.00
#
_symmetry.space_group_name_H-M   'P 1'
#
loop_
_entity.id
_entity.type
_entity.pdbx_description
1 polymer ?
#
loop_
_entity_poly.entity_id
_entity_poly.type
_entity_poly.pdbx_seq_one_letter_code
_entity_poly.pdbx_strand_id
1 'polypeptide(L)'
;MLASRASRKPRILCLHGYRTSGEILKKMIGIWPETVLENFDFDFPDAPFAARGKSDIGSLYDPPYYEWFQVKKGECLNFEECIAYIEDYMIKHGPFDGLLGFSQGGLLASVIPWMQREGVAFTKVPKIKFQIIISGFKLRELKSGPPKLLVNSFSTPIECPSLHLIGEKDSVKETGFILLKSFVNPFVIHHSMGHTIPKLDEKGLETMLKFIEIIQKMSQQDLQIASWPRAALRNRKTGEMLGSQAPRKPRILCLHGFRTSGEILRKMIGKWPETVLENFDFGFPDAPFPARGKSDVESLYDPPYYEWFQVNEVECLNFEECIAYIEDYMIKHGPFDGLLGFSQGGMLAAVIPWMQREGVAFTKVPKIKFQIIISGFKLRELKSGPPKLLVNSFSTPIECPSLHLIGEKDFLKETGYILLKSFVNPFVIHHSMGHTIPKLDEKGLETMVKFIEIIQKMFQQDLQIASSGPRAALRSAEIFKKQVLQWPETVIEKLDLGFLDAPFPAQGKSYVEGIFDPPYYEWFQANKDFSEYTNFEECVAYIEDYMIKNGPFDGFLGFSQGAVLAAALPGMQRDGLALTKVPKIKFVILISGAKFGGSKYGHAKQLTSTTFSSPLQCPSLHFIGEMDILKLASTELLDSFVDPFVIYHPEGQTIPKLDEKSLEVMLGFSERIQETIPTDEARICLNKESKL
;
A
#
# COMPACT_ATOMS: atom_id res chain seq x y z
N MET A 1 28.13 -1.67 35.29
CA MET A 1 28.63 -1.90 33.93
C MET A 1 27.54 -2.61 33.13
N LEU A 2 26.76 -1.88 32.36
CA LEU A 2 25.87 -2.48 31.36
C LEU A 2 26.69 -2.61 30.08
N ALA A 3 27.10 -3.82 29.74
CA ALA A 3 27.71 -4.10 28.44
C ALA A 3 26.71 -3.72 27.35
N SER A 4 27.14 -2.87 26.41
CA SER A 4 26.38 -2.55 25.21
C SER A 4 26.01 -3.84 24.49
N ARG A 5 24.71 -4.17 24.39
CA ARG A 5 24.27 -5.22 23.47
C ARG A 5 24.51 -4.70 22.05
N ALA A 6 25.60 -5.14 21.43
CA ALA A 6 25.87 -4.88 20.02
C ALA A 6 24.69 -5.40 19.19
N SER A 7 24.19 -4.60 18.24
CA SER A 7 23.17 -5.02 17.28
C SER A 7 23.68 -6.24 16.49
N ARG A 8 22.88 -7.30 16.36
CA ARG A 8 23.25 -8.44 15.51
C ARG A 8 23.40 -7.98 14.05
N LYS A 9 24.42 -8.47 13.34
CA LYS A 9 24.59 -8.18 11.91
C LYS A 9 23.41 -8.79 11.13
N PRO A 10 22.87 -8.11 10.10
CA PRO A 10 21.87 -8.69 9.22
C PRO A 10 22.42 -9.97 8.57
N ARG A 11 21.62 -11.05 8.61
CA ARG A 11 22.00 -12.32 7.97
C ARG A 11 21.57 -12.32 6.50
N ILE A 12 22.48 -12.66 5.60
CA ILE A 12 22.24 -12.72 4.16
C ILE A 12 22.36 -14.16 3.68
N LEU A 13 21.33 -14.64 2.97
CA LEU A 13 21.40 -15.90 2.24
C LEU A 13 21.97 -15.65 0.83
N CYS A 14 23.08 -16.31 0.50
CA CYS A 14 23.86 -16.10 -0.71
C CYS A 14 23.66 -17.23 -1.73
N LEU A 15 23.01 -16.91 -2.86
CA LEU A 15 22.71 -17.82 -3.94
C LEU A 15 23.76 -17.72 -5.06
N HIS A 16 24.53 -18.79 -5.27
CA HIS A 16 25.61 -18.83 -6.26
C HIS A 16 25.14 -18.88 -7.71
N GLY A 17 26.06 -18.67 -8.65
CA GLY A 17 25.77 -18.67 -10.08
C GLY A 17 25.69 -20.07 -10.70
N TYR A 18 25.32 -20.12 -11.98
CA TYR A 18 25.25 -21.36 -12.76
C TYR A 18 26.60 -22.11 -12.76
N ARG A 19 26.59 -23.39 -12.40
CA ARG A 19 27.78 -24.25 -12.33
C ARG A 19 28.91 -23.69 -11.46
N THR A 20 28.53 -23.18 -10.29
CA THR A 20 29.46 -22.78 -9.22
C THR A 20 29.03 -23.43 -7.91
N SER A 21 29.54 -22.99 -6.76
CA SER A 21 29.15 -23.50 -5.44
C SER A 21 29.11 -22.35 -4.43
N GLY A 22 28.53 -22.60 -3.25
CA GLY A 22 28.51 -21.65 -2.15
C GLY A 22 29.93 -21.23 -1.74
N GLU A 23 30.85 -22.17 -1.63
CA GLU A 23 32.26 -21.90 -1.29
C GLU A 23 32.99 -21.06 -2.35
N ILE A 24 32.66 -21.24 -3.64
CA ILE A 24 33.22 -20.40 -4.70
C ILE A 24 32.63 -18.99 -4.60
N LEU A 25 31.31 -18.85 -4.42
CA LEU A 25 30.69 -17.54 -4.25
C LEU A 25 31.29 -16.79 -3.06
N LYS A 26 31.52 -17.48 -1.94
CA LYS A 26 32.20 -16.93 -0.75
C LYS A 26 33.58 -16.37 -1.09
N LYS A 27 34.41 -17.10 -1.85
CA LYS A 27 35.72 -16.62 -2.31
C LYS A 27 35.59 -15.40 -3.24
N MET A 28 34.60 -15.40 -4.15
CA MET A 28 34.38 -14.29 -5.07
C MET A 28 33.87 -13.03 -4.37
N ILE A 29 33.04 -13.15 -3.32
CA ILE A 29 32.58 -12.01 -2.50
C ILE A 29 33.71 -11.47 -1.62
N GLY A 30 34.68 -12.31 -1.23
CA GLY A 30 35.84 -11.92 -0.42
C GLY A 30 36.76 -10.87 -1.06
N ILE A 31 36.54 -10.49 -2.33
CA ILE A 31 37.24 -9.38 -2.98
C ILE A 31 36.72 -8.00 -2.54
N TRP A 32 35.56 -7.93 -1.89
CA TRP A 32 35.01 -6.68 -1.38
C TRP A 32 35.75 -6.22 -0.12
N PRO A 33 35.83 -4.90 0.13
CA PRO A 33 36.51 -4.38 1.31
C PRO A 33 35.90 -4.86 2.63
N GLU A 34 36.70 -4.97 3.70
CA GLU A 34 36.23 -5.31 5.05
C GLU A 34 35.12 -4.36 5.53
N THR A 35 35.20 -3.07 5.14
CA THR A 35 34.17 -2.06 5.42
C THR A 35 32.80 -2.38 4.85
N VAL A 36 32.70 -3.32 3.89
CA VAL A 36 31.45 -3.90 3.39
C VAL A 36 31.18 -5.21 4.10
N LEU A 37 32.14 -6.14 4.07
CA LEU A 37 31.98 -7.52 4.55
C LEU A 37 31.61 -7.59 6.04
N GLU A 38 32.16 -6.71 6.88
CA GLU A 38 31.90 -6.71 8.31
C GLU A 38 30.48 -6.28 8.68
N ASN A 39 29.67 -5.76 7.75
CA ASN A 39 28.30 -5.37 8.05
C ASN A 39 27.32 -6.53 8.02
N PHE A 40 27.70 -7.69 7.50
CA PHE A 40 26.77 -8.78 7.22
C PHE A 40 27.27 -10.13 7.71
N ASP A 41 26.33 -10.99 8.07
CA ASP A 41 26.57 -12.41 8.34
C ASP A 41 26.09 -13.23 7.14
N PHE A 42 27.01 -13.69 6.30
CA PHE A 42 26.69 -14.39 5.06
C PHE A 42 26.57 -15.91 5.25
N ASP A 43 25.60 -16.52 4.58
CA ASP A 43 25.38 -17.98 4.52
C ASP A 43 25.36 -18.42 3.05
N PHE A 44 26.21 -19.38 2.69
CA PHE A 44 26.48 -19.76 1.30
C PHE A 44 26.10 -21.23 1.05
N PRO A 45 24.81 -21.57 0.89
CA PRO A 45 24.40 -22.92 0.53
C PRO A 45 24.84 -23.31 -0.88
N ASP A 46 25.00 -24.62 -1.08
CA ASP A 46 25.05 -25.22 -2.40
C ASP A 46 23.63 -25.43 -2.95
N ALA A 47 23.48 -25.23 -4.25
CA ALA A 47 22.26 -25.54 -4.98
C ALA A 47 22.00 -27.06 -5.02
N PRO A 48 20.72 -27.49 -5.10
CA PRO A 48 20.36 -28.90 -4.89
C PRO A 48 20.74 -29.84 -6.05
N PHE A 49 21.15 -29.32 -7.20
CA PHE A 49 21.46 -30.14 -8.38
C PHE A 49 22.93 -30.05 -8.77
N ALA A 50 23.61 -31.20 -8.83
CA ALA A 50 24.98 -31.27 -9.35
C ALA A 50 25.04 -30.84 -10.83
N ALA A 51 26.06 -30.04 -11.17
CA ALA A 51 26.31 -29.59 -12.53
C ALA A 51 26.63 -30.78 -13.45
N ARG A 52 26.01 -30.81 -14.63
CA ARG A 52 26.17 -31.91 -15.61
C ARG A 52 27.19 -31.61 -16.72
N GLY A 53 27.83 -30.45 -16.69
CA GLY A 53 28.77 -30.02 -17.73
C GLY A 53 29.91 -29.16 -17.19
N LYS A 54 30.79 -28.71 -18.09
CA LYS A 54 31.93 -27.87 -17.74
C LYS A 54 31.46 -26.54 -17.13
N SER A 55 32.18 -26.07 -16.13
CA SER A 55 32.03 -24.72 -15.60
C SER A 55 33.01 -23.77 -16.30
N ASP A 56 32.56 -22.56 -16.63
CA ASP A 56 33.40 -21.53 -17.24
C ASP A 56 34.52 -21.05 -16.30
N ILE A 57 34.38 -21.31 -15.00
CA ILE A 57 35.37 -20.99 -13.97
C ILE A 57 36.24 -22.20 -13.57
N GLY A 58 36.15 -23.32 -14.29
CA GLY A 58 36.84 -24.55 -13.92
C GLY A 58 38.37 -24.52 -14.04
N SER A 59 38.92 -23.49 -14.65
CA SER A 59 40.37 -23.20 -14.63
C SER A 59 40.82 -22.43 -13.39
N LEU A 60 39.88 -21.86 -12.62
CA LEU A 60 40.15 -21.00 -11.46
C LEU A 60 39.77 -21.67 -10.13
N TYR A 61 38.75 -22.53 -10.14
CA TYR A 61 38.23 -23.18 -8.94
C TYR A 61 37.93 -24.65 -9.21
N ASP A 62 38.30 -25.53 -8.28
CA ASP A 62 38.02 -26.95 -8.37
C ASP A 62 36.53 -27.28 -8.11
N PRO A 63 35.99 -28.38 -8.65
CA PRO A 63 34.65 -28.89 -8.35
C PRO A 63 34.51 -29.33 -6.87
N PRO A 64 33.28 -29.55 -6.35
CA PRO A 64 32.01 -29.71 -7.05
C PRO A 64 31.33 -28.40 -7.47
N TYR A 65 30.53 -28.48 -8.54
CA TYR A 65 29.68 -27.39 -9.02
C TYR A 65 28.22 -27.81 -9.02
N TYR A 66 27.33 -26.84 -8.85
CA TYR A 66 25.90 -27.02 -8.74
C TYR A 66 25.12 -26.02 -9.60
N GLU A 67 23.85 -26.31 -9.82
CA GLU A 67 22.89 -25.51 -10.57
C GLU A 67 21.61 -25.42 -9.74
N TRP A 68 20.99 -24.23 -9.66
CA TRP A 68 19.72 -24.06 -8.95
C TRP A 68 18.56 -24.68 -9.70
N PHE A 69 18.54 -24.52 -11.01
CA PHE A 69 17.62 -25.17 -11.93
C PHE A 69 18.35 -25.45 -13.24
N GLN A 70 17.84 -26.37 -14.06
CA GLN A 70 18.52 -26.78 -15.29
C GLN A 70 17.78 -26.24 -16.50
N VAL A 71 18.50 -25.77 -17.52
CA VAL A 71 17.89 -25.39 -18.80
C VAL A 71 18.35 -26.36 -19.88
N LYS A 72 17.41 -27.11 -20.48
CA LYS A 72 17.72 -28.11 -21.51
C LYS A 72 16.78 -27.94 -22.70
N LYS A 73 17.33 -27.80 -23.90
CA LYS A 73 16.57 -27.66 -25.17
C LYS A 73 15.51 -26.53 -25.17
N GLY A 74 15.70 -25.50 -24.35
CA GLY A 74 14.75 -24.39 -24.22
C GLY A 74 13.62 -24.64 -23.22
N GLU A 75 13.77 -25.61 -22.32
CA GLU A 75 12.88 -25.90 -21.20
C GLU A 75 13.62 -25.68 -19.87
N CYS A 76 12.92 -25.14 -18.87
CA CYS A 76 13.41 -25.01 -17.50
C CYS A 76 12.95 -26.21 -16.69
N LEU A 77 13.89 -26.91 -16.08
CA LEU A 77 13.67 -28.11 -15.29
C LEU A 77 14.01 -27.84 -13.83
N ASN A 78 13.19 -28.42 -12.95
CA ASN A 78 13.36 -28.43 -11.50
C ASN A 78 13.30 -27.06 -10.82
N PHE A 79 12.60 -26.08 -11.40
CA PHE A 79 12.51 -24.74 -10.84
C PHE A 79 11.69 -24.73 -9.55
N GLU A 80 10.56 -25.42 -9.53
CA GLU A 80 9.68 -25.54 -8.37
C GLU A 80 10.36 -26.28 -7.21
N GLU A 81 11.08 -27.37 -7.50
CA GLU A 81 11.90 -28.10 -6.51
C GLU A 81 13.02 -27.23 -5.93
N CYS A 82 13.63 -26.37 -6.76
CA CYS A 82 14.59 -25.37 -6.30
C CYS A 82 13.97 -24.38 -5.32
N ILE A 83 12.78 -23.85 -5.63
CA ILE A 83 12.09 -22.90 -4.75
C ILE A 83 11.74 -23.56 -3.41
N ALA A 84 11.23 -24.79 -3.42
CA ALA A 84 10.95 -25.56 -2.22
C ALA A 84 12.23 -25.81 -1.39
N TYR A 85 13.34 -26.18 -2.04
CA TYR A 85 14.62 -26.38 -1.37
C TYR A 85 15.13 -25.10 -0.68
N ILE A 86 15.03 -23.94 -1.34
CA ILE A 86 15.44 -22.66 -0.74
C ILE A 86 14.53 -22.32 0.44
N GLU A 87 13.21 -22.52 0.34
CA GLU A 87 12.28 -22.28 1.45
C GLU A 87 12.60 -23.17 2.65
N ASP A 88 12.81 -24.47 2.43
CA ASP A 88 13.21 -25.41 3.50
C ASP A 88 14.55 -25.04 4.13
N TYR A 89 15.53 -24.59 3.32
CA TYR A 89 16.80 -24.08 3.84
C TYR A 89 16.59 -22.83 4.70
N MET A 90 15.75 -21.89 4.25
CA MET A 90 15.42 -20.67 4.99
C MET A 90 14.68 -20.96 6.31
N ILE A 91 13.79 -21.96 6.33
CA ILE A 91 13.13 -22.43 7.56
C ILE A 91 14.16 -22.99 8.54
N LYS A 92 15.09 -23.82 8.05
CA LYS A 92 16.05 -24.55 8.90
C LYS A 92 17.21 -23.68 9.41
N HIS A 93 17.71 -22.77 8.56
CA HIS A 93 18.94 -22.02 8.81
C HIS A 93 18.71 -20.52 9.03
N GLY A 94 17.47 -20.03 8.84
CA GLY A 94 17.10 -18.64 9.08
C GLY A 94 17.00 -18.25 10.56
N PRO A 95 16.48 -17.05 10.86
CA PRO A 95 15.94 -16.08 9.91
C PRO A 95 17.05 -15.40 9.09
N PHE A 96 16.73 -15.11 7.82
CA PHE A 96 17.56 -14.29 6.95
C PHE A 96 16.90 -12.93 6.78
N ASP A 97 17.68 -11.86 6.89
CA ASP A 97 17.20 -10.48 6.72
C ASP A 97 17.31 -10.03 5.26
N GLY A 98 18.27 -10.57 4.50
CA GLY A 98 18.51 -10.21 3.11
C GLY A 98 18.89 -11.39 2.20
N LEU A 99 18.84 -11.13 0.90
CA LEU A 99 19.30 -12.07 -0.14
C LEU A 99 20.48 -11.48 -0.90
N LEU A 100 21.43 -12.32 -1.29
CA LEU A 100 22.45 -11.97 -2.28
C LEU A 100 22.45 -13.04 -3.35
N GLY A 101 22.46 -12.65 -4.62
CA GLY A 101 22.43 -13.60 -5.73
C GLY A 101 23.36 -13.21 -6.86
N PHE A 102 24.14 -14.18 -7.37
CA PHE A 102 24.93 -14.02 -8.59
C PHE A 102 24.33 -14.80 -9.75
N SER A 103 24.16 -14.18 -10.93
CA SER A 103 23.71 -14.85 -12.16
C SER A 103 22.37 -15.57 -11.96
N GLN A 104 22.34 -16.91 -12.03
CA GLN A 104 21.16 -17.73 -11.71
C GLN A 104 20.62 -17.46 -10.29
N GLY A 105 21.51 -17.35 -9.31
CA GLY A 105 21.15 -16.93 -7.95
C GLY A 105 20.63 -15.49 -7.89
N GLY A 106 21.10 -14.61 -8.79
CA GLY A 106 20.62 -13.23 -8.93
C GLY A 106 19.17 -13.17 -9.43
N LEU A 107 18.79 -14.03 -10.37
CA LEU A 107 17.40 -14.22 -10.78
C LEU A 107 16.55 -14.68 -9.59
N LEU A 108 17.00 -15.68 -8.84
CA LEU A 108 16.25 -16.19 -7.68
C LEU A 108 16.10 -15.13 -6.59
N ALA A 109 17.19 -14.46 -6.21
CA ALA A 109 17.16 -13.36 -5.25
C ALA A 109 16.19 -12.25 -5.67
N SER A 110 16.05 -12.01 -6.98
CA SER A 110 15.15 -11.00 -7.54
C SER A 110 13.66 -11.36 -7.44
N VAL A 111 13.30 -12.65 -7.43
CA VAL A 111 11.89 -13.07 -7.49
C VAL A 111 11.33 -13.50 -6.14
N ILE A 112 12.18 -13.90 -5.18
CA ILE A 112 11.73 -14.35 -3.86
C ILE A 112 10.87 -13.29 -3.13
N PRO A 113 11.23 -12.00 -3.07
CA PRO A 113 10.39 -11.00 -2.42
C PRO A 113 9.03 -10.80 -3.10
N TRP A 114 8.96 -10.95 -4.42
CA TRP A 114 7.70 -10.96 -5.16
C TRP A 114 6.86 -12.19 -4.77
N MET A 115 7.47 -13.37 -4.69
CA MET A 115 6.77 -14.60 -4.29
C MET A 115 6.19 -14.52 -2.87
N GLN A 116 6.94 -13.93 -1.93
CA GLN A 116 6.47 -13.68 -0.56
C GLN A 116 5.26 -12.75 -0.53
N ARG A 117 5.25 -11.70 -1.36
CA ARG A 117 4.13 -10.74 -1.42
C ARG A 117 2.88 -11.36 -2.04
N GLU A 118 3.02 -12.08 -3.14
CA GLU A 118 1.89 -12.74 -3.82
C GLU A 118 1.43 -14.00 -3.08
N GLY A 119 2.17 -14.45 -2.06
CA GLY A 119 1.83 -15.65 -1.28
C GLY A 119 1.98 -16.96 -2.04
N VAL A 120 2.74 -16.98 -3.14
CA VAL A 120 2.91 -18.17 -4.01
C VAL A 120 4.01 -19.13 -3.54
N ALA A 121 5.00 -18.64 -2.76
CA ALA A 121 6.05 -19.42 -2.11
C ALA A 121 6.68 -18.60 -0.96
N PHE A 122 7.50 -19.22 -0.11
CA PHE A 122 8.18 -18.56 1.02
C PHE A 122 7.23 -17.97 2.07
N THR A 123 6.05 -18.56 2.25
CA THR A 123 5.02 -18.08 3.18
C THR A 123 5.31 -18.44 4.64
N LYS A 124 6.20 -19.42 4.87
CA LYS A 124 6.57 -19.90 6.21
C LYS A 124 7.81 -19.25 6.80
N VAL A 125 8.46 -18.36 6.04
CA VAL A 125 9.71 -17.70 6.45
C VAL A 125 9.49 -16.20 6.58
N PRO A 126 10.24 -15.51 7.47
CA PRO A 126 10.14 -14.06 7.60
C PRO A 126 10.38 -13.33 6.27
N LYS A 127 9.74 -12.17 6.11
CA LYS A 127 9.87 -11.34 4.90
C LYS A 127 11.33 -10.88 4.72
N ILE A 128 11.85 -11.06 3.51
CA ILE A 128 13.15 -10.52 3.12
C ILE A 128 13.08 -8.98 3.07
N LYS A 129 14.05 -8.33 3.71
CA LYS A 129 14.07 -6.88 3.91
C LYS A 129 14.89 -6.15 2.85
N PHE A 130 15.87 -6.81 2.24
CA PHE A 130 16.70 -6.23 1.18
C PHE A 130 17.34 -7.30 0.30
N GLN A 131 17.85 -6.89 -0.86
CA GLN A 131 18.49 -7.79 -1.83
C GLN A 131 19.70 -7.18 -2.54
N ILE A 132 20.76 -7.96 -2.73
CA ILE A 132 21.95 -7.63 -3.51
C ILE A 132 22.00 -8.56 -4.73
N ILE A 133 21.76 -8.01 -5.92
CA ILE A 133 21.70 -8.76 -7.17
C ILE A 133 22.94 -8.46 -8.00
N ILE A 134 23.71 -9.49 -8.36
CA ILE A 134 24.93 -9.38 -9.15
C ILE A 134 24.70 -10.13 -10.46
N SER A 135 24.77 -9.44 -11.60
CA SER A 135 24.51 -10.02 -12.92
C SER A 135 23.20 -10.84 -13.00
N GLY A 136 22.17 -10.42 -12.26
CA GLY A 136 20.83 -11.03 -12.34
C GLY A 136 20.15 -10.73 -13.67
N PHE A 137 19.22 -11.60 -14.07
CA PHE A 137 18.52 -11.48 -15.35
C PHE A 137 17.07 -11.97 -15.24
N LYS A 138 16.20 -11.51 -16.14
CA LYS A 138 14.91 -12.17 -16.38
C LYS A 138 15.11 -13.38 -17.28
N LEU A 139 14.47 -14.50 -16.92
CA LEU A 139 14.45 -15.71 -17.75
C LEU A 139 13.89 -15.36 -19.13
N ARG A 140 14.63 -15.68 -20.20
CA ARG A 140 14.18 -15.47 -21.58
C ARG A 140 12.96 -16.35 -21.86
N GLU A 141 12.17 -15.98 -22.87
CA GLU A 141 11.08 -16.83 -23.35
C GLU A 141 11.59 -18.22 -23.71
N LEU A 142 11.08 -19.21 -22.99
CA LEU A 142 11.37 -20.62 -23.18
C LEU A 142 10.35 -21.22 -24.14
N LYS A 143 10.73 -22.27 -24.86
CA LYS A 143 9.83 -22.97 -25.79
C LYS A 143 8.61 -23.55 -25.07
N SER A 144 8.80 -23.96 -23.82
CA SER A 144 7.75 -24.49 -22.94
C SER A 144 6.93 -23.40 -22.23
N GLY A 145 7.24 -22.12 -22.44
CA GLY A 145 6.79 -21.04 -21.55
C GLY A 145 7.58 -20.99 -20.23
N PRO A 146 7.35 -19.95 -19.40
CA PRO A 146 8.03 -19.80 -18.11
C PRO A 146 7.61 -20.91 -17.12
N PRO A 147 8.45 -21.22 -16.11
CA PRO A 147 8.05 -22.04 -14.96
C PRO A 147 6.75 -21.55 -14.33
N LYS A 148 5.96 -22.45 -13.73
CA LYS A 148 4.62 -22.11 -13.22
C LYS A 148 4.67 -21.01 -12.18
N LEU A 149 5.65 -21.08 -11.29
CA LEU A 149 5.85 -20.08 -10.23
C LEU A 149 6.39 -18.74 -10.75
N LEU A 150 6.81 -18.66 -12.01
CA LEU A 150 7.24 -17.42 -12.65
C LEU A 150 6.19 -16.81 -13.57
N VAL A 151 5.04 -17.48 -13.75
CA VAL A 151 3.90 -16.93 -14.49
C VAL A 151 3.46 -15.66 -13.77
N ASN A 152 3.48 -14.52 -14.48
CA ASN A 152 3.21 -13.17 -13.97
C ASN A 152 4.27 -12.57 -13.02
N SER A 153 5.43 -13.21 -12.87
CA SER A 153 6.56 -12.58 -12.16
C SER A 153 6.87 -11.21 -12.78
N PHE A 154 7.13 -10.22 -11.91
CA PHE A 154 7.42 -8.84 -12.32
C PHE A 154 6.26 -8.09 -13.03
N SER A 155 5.02 -8.60 -12.97
CA SER A 155 3.81 -7.87 -13.43
C SER A 155 3.53 -6.60 -12.64
N THR A 156 4.06 -6.53 -11.44
CA THR A 156 3.99 -5.39 -10.53
C THR A 156 5.41 -5.09 -10.00
N PRO A 157 5.76 -3.82 -9.76
CA PRO A 157 7.08 -3.45 -9.27
C PRO A 157 7.42 -4.12 -7.93
N ILE A 158 8.70 -4.41 -7.72
CA ILE A 158 9.24 -4.96 -6.47
C ILE A 158 9.74 -3.81 -5.61
N GLU A 159 9.13 -3.66 -4.44
CA GLU A 159 9.41 -2.59 -3.47
C GLU A 159 10.56 -2.93 -2.51
N CYS A 160 10.99 -4.20 -2.45
CA CYS A 160 12.09 -4.62 -1.59
C CYS A 160 13.38 -3.85 -1.98
N PRO A 161 14.01 -3.10 -1.05
CA PRO A 161 15.24 -2.37 -1.31
C PRO A 161 16.28 -3.24 -1.99
N SER A 162 16.82 -2.76 -3.11
CA SER A 162 17.70 -3.56 -3.96
C SER A 162 18.94 -2.82 -4.42
N LEU A 163 20.06 -3.54 -4.45
CA LEU A 163 21.32 -3.11 -5.03
C LEU A 163 21.69 -4.04 -6.19
N HIS A 164 21.91 -3.47 -7.38
CA HIS A 164 22.23 -4.20 -8.61
C HIS A 164 23.66 -3.92 -9.05
N LEU A 165 24.46 -4.96 -9.25
CA LEU A 165 25.80 -4.87 -9.82
C LEU A 165 25.74 -5.38 -11.26
N ILE A 166 26.00 -4.50 -12.23
CA ILE A 166 25.84 -4.78 -13.67
C ILE A 166 27.17 -4.56 -14.40
N GLY A 167 27.64 -5.61 -15.09
CA GLY A 167 28.84 -5.56 -15.91
C GLY A 167 28.60 -5.01 -17.30
N GLU A 168 29.37 -4.01 -17.70
CA GLU A 168 29.24 -3.33 -19.00
C GLU A 168 29.53 -4.26 -20.19
N LYS A 169 30.36 -5.29 -19.98
CA LYS A 169 30.71 -6.31 -20.96
C LYS A 169 29.98 -7.65 -20.72
N ASP A 170 29.02 -7.67 -19.80
CA ASP A 170 28.30 -8.89 -19.45
C ASP A 170 27.30 -9.26 -20.55
N SER A 171 27.33 -10.52 -20.98
CA SER A 171 26.38 -11.05 -21.98
C SER A 171 24.92 -11.01 -21.52
N VAL A 172 24.65 -10.93 -20.21
CA VAL A 172 23.30 -10.82 -19.65
C VAL A 172 22.90 -9.38 -19.30
N LYS A 173 23.75 -8.39 -19.60
CA LYS A 173 23.54 -6.96 -19.30
C LYS A 173 22.16 -6.47 -19.73
N GLU A 174 21.76 -6.72 -20.98
CA GLU A 174 20.47 -6.26 -21.50
C GLU A 174 19.29 -6.85 -20.74
N THR A 175 19.33 -8.15 -20.45
CA THR A 175 18.32 -8.82 -19.61
C THR A 175 18.36 -8.37 -18.16
N GLY A 176 19.53 -7.95 -17.67
CA GLY A 176 19.71 -7.32 -16.36
C GLY A 176 19.08 -5.93 -16.29
N PHE A 177 19.18 -5.11 -17.33
CA PHE A 177 18.46 -3.83 -17.39
C PHE A 177 16.94 -4.00 -17.47
N ILE A 178 16.47 -5.03 -18.18
CA ILE A 178 15.04 -5.38 -18.20
C ILE A 178 14.59 -5.81 -16.80
N LEU A 179 15.42 -6.58 -16.07
CA LEU A 179 15.16 -6.92 -14.68
C LEU A 179 15.13 -5.68 -13.78
N LEU A 180 16.08 -4.76 -13.93
CA LEU A 180 16.21 -3.53 -13.16
C LEU A 180 14.94 -2.67 -13.20
N LYS A 181 14.27 -2.57 -14.36
CA LYS A 181 13.02 -1.83 -14.55
C LYS A 181 11.84 -2.36 -13.71
N SER A 182 11.97 -3.56 -13.14
CA SER A 182 10.95 -4.15 -12.28
C SER A 182 11.12 -3.81 -10.80
N PHE A 183 12.12 -3.01 -10.43
CA PHE A 183 12.37 -2.59 -9.05
C PHE A 183 12.01 -1.12 -8.84
N VAL A 184 11.47 -0.81 -7.67
CA VAL A 184 11.25 0.57 -7.23
C VAL A 184 12.55 1.10 -6.63
N ASN A 185 13.08 2.20 -7.18
CA ASN A 185 14.27 2.90 -6.70
C ASN A 185 15.50 2.00 -6.41
N PRO A 186 15.94 1.15 -7.36
CA PRO A 186 17.11 0.30 -7.15
C PRO A 186 18.41 1.12 -7.10
N PHE A 187 19.31 0.76 -6.20
CA PHE A 187 20.71 1.19 -6.27
C PHE A 187 21.41 0.42 -7.37
N VAL A 188 22.32 1.07 -8.11
CA VAL A 188 23.01 0.44 -9.24
C VAL A 188 24.50 0.77 -9.23
N ILE A 189 25.32 -0.28 -9.32
CA ILE A 189 26.76 -0.19 -9.51
C ILE A 189 27.09 -0.78 -10.89
N HIS A 190 27.59 0.09 -11.77
CA HIS A 190 28.12 -0.31 -13.07
C HIS A 190 29.60 -0.62 -12.96
N HIS A 191 30.07 -1.69 -13.60
CA HIS A 191 31.49 -2.04 -13.64
C HIS A 191 31.94 -2.44 -15.05
N SER A 192 33.21 -2.20 -15.38
CA SER A 192 33.75 -2.41 -16.73
C SER A 192 33.96 -3.88 -17.12
N MET A 193 33.84 -4.80 -16.16
CA MET A 193 34.05 -6.24 -16.36
C MET A 193 32.84 -6.94 -17.02
N GLY A 194 33.04 -8.20 -17.41
CA GLY A 194 32.00 -9.08 -17.95
C GLY A 194 31.17 -9.76 -16.86
N HIS A 195 30.79 -11.02 -17.08
CA HIS A 195 29.97 -11.82 -16.16
C HIS A 195 30.75 -12.29 -14.92
N THR A 196 31.00 -11.40 -13.97
CA THR A 196 31.79 -11.65 -12.76
C THR A 196 31.34 -10.78 -11.60
N ILE A 197 31.72 -11.15 -10.38
CA ILE A 197 31.64 -10.25 -9.22
C ILE A 197 32.81 -9.25 -9.30
N PRO A 198 32.54 -7.93 -9.31
CA PRO A 198 33.59 -6.92 -9.44
C PRO A 198 34.22 -6.59 -8.08
N LYS A 199 35.50 -6.20 -8.10
CA LYS A 199 36.04 -5.34 -7.05
C LYS A 199 35.35 -3.99 -7.14
N LEU A 200 34.93 -3.44 -6.01
CA LEU A 200 34.30 -2.12 -5.96
C LEU A 200 35.36 -1.05 -6.19
N ASP A 201 35.13 -0.19 -7.19
CA ASP A 201 35.84 1.08 -7.31
C ASP A 201 35.30 2.08 -6.26
N GLU A 202 35.87 3.27 -6.20
CA GLU A 202 35.50 4.28 -5.20
C GLU A 202 34.00 4.61 -5.23
N LYS A 203 33.44 4.80 -6.42
CA LYS A 203 32.01 5.10 -6.62
C LYS A 203 31.11 3.91 -6.28
N GLY A 204 31.52 2.70 -6.67
CA GLY A 204 30.81 1.46 -6.34
C GLY A 204 30.80 1.21 -4.83
N LEU A 205 31.91 1.49 -4.15
CA LEU A 205 32.01 1.40 -2.70
C LEU A 205 31.10 2.42 -2.01
N GLU A 206 31.12 3.68 -2.46
CA GLU A 206 30.22 4.71 -1.93
C GLU A 206 28.74 4.30 -2.06
N THR A 207 28.36 3.76 -3.22
CA THR A 207 26.99 3.30 -3.48
C THR A 207 26.61 2.10 -2.58
N MET A 208 27.53 1.14 -2.41
CA MET A 208 27.35 0.00 -1.50
C MET A 208 27.18 0.47 -0.04
N LEU A 209 27.97 1.45 0.41
CA LEU A 209 27.89 1.99 1.77
C LEU A 209 26.58 2.76 2.01
N LYS A 210 26.10 3.54 1.04
CA LYS A 210 24.77 4.17 1.11
C LYS A 210 23.65 3.13 1.24
N PHE A 211 23.76 2.03 0.50
CA PHE A 211 22.80 0.94 0.61
C PHE A 211 22.85 0.24 1.99
N ILE A 212 24.05 0.02 2.53
CA ILE A 212 24.25 -0.50 3.90
C ILE A 212 23.63 0.42 4.96
N GLU A 213 23.77 1.74 4.80
CA GLU A 213 23.21 2.72 5.74
C GLU A 213 21.67 2.61 5.82
N ILE A 214 21.00 2.37 4.68
CA ILE A 214 19.55 2.11 4.64
C ILE A 214 19.21 0.85 5.42
N ILE A 215 19.94 -0.24 5.21
CA ILE A 215 19.73 -1.52 5.91
C ILE A 215 19.92 -1.35 7.43
N GLN A 216 20.94 -0.61 7.84
CA GLN A 216 21.22 -0.34 9.24
C GLN A 216 20.09 0.48 9.89
N LYS A 217 19.58 1.52 9.21
CA LYS A 217 18.43 2.30 9.68
C LYS A 217 17.17 1.44 9.84
N MET A 218 16.92 0.51 8.91
CA MET A 218 15.82 -0.46 9.02
C MET A 218 16.00 -1.37 10.25
N SER A 219 17.21 -1.86 10.50
CA SER A 219 17.50 -2.75 11.64
C SER A 219 17.36 -2.07 13.01
N GLN A 220 17.62 -0.75 13.10
CA GLN A 220 17.46 0.01 14.34
C GLN A 220 15.98 0.22 14.70
N GLN A 221 15.12 0.40 13.70
CA GLN A 221 13.66 0.41 13.90
C GLN A 221 13.17 -0.96 14.39
N ASP A 222 13.68 -2.06 13.82
CA ASP A 222 13.34 -3.42 14.27
C ASP A 222 13.84 -3.72 15.70
N LEU A 223 15.01 -3.21 16.11
CA LEU A 223 15.54 -3.36 17.46
C LEU A 223 14.81 -2.52 18.51
N GLN A 224 14.27 -1.35 18.13
CA GLN A 224 13.36 -0.58 18.98
C GLN A 224 12.03 -1.32 19.20
N ILE A 225 11.55 -2.05 18.20
CA ILE A 225 10.35 -2.90 18.29
C ILE A 225 10.62 -4.18 19.12
N ALA A 226 11.81 -4.78 18.99
CA ALA A 226 12.17 -6.04 19.65
C ALA A 226 12.68 -5.90 21.11
N SER A 227 13.00 -4.68 21.56
CA SER A 227 13.53 -4.41 22.92
C SER A 227 12.46 -4.08 23.96
N TRP A 228 11.18 -4.15 23.60
CA TRP A 228 10.09 -4.02 24.56
C TRP A 228 9.94 -5.29 25.42
N PRO A 229 10.08 -5.19 26.76
CA PRO A 229 9.67 -6.27 27.64
C PRO A 229 8.15 -6.43 27.56
N ARG A 230 7.68 -7.68 27.43
CA ARG A 230 6.30 -8.07 27.71
C ARG A 230 6.04 -7.92 29.22
N ALA A 231 5.81 -6.69 29.70
CA ALA A 231 5.22 -6.40 31.00
C ALA A 231 4.88 -4.90 31.13
N ALA A 232 3.59 -4.60 31.26
CA ALA A 232 2.97 -3.52 32.03
C ALA A 232 3.57 -2.08 32.00
N LEU A 233 2.73 -1.16 31.53
CA LEU A 233 2.47 0.20 32.03
C LEU A 233 3.55 1.31 31.90
N ARG A 234 3.17 2.34 31.13
CA ARG A 234 3.16 3.79 31.50
C ARG A 234 4.44 4.35 32.13
N ASN A 235 5.26 5.07 31.35
CA ASN A 235 6.36 5.87 31.94
C ASN A 235 5.90 7.29 32.29
N ARG A 236 5.69 7.52 33.60
CA ARG A 236 5.58 8.85 34.21
C ARG A 236 6.97 9.49 34.21
N LYS A 237 7.25 10.47 33.34
CA LYS A 237 8.12 11.64 33.66
C LYS A 237 8.32 12.69 32.56
N THR A 238 7.80 12.51 31.35
CA THR A 238 7.73 13.59 30.36
C THR A 238 6.38 13.46 29.65
N GLY A 239 5.47 14.40 29.90
CA GLY A 239 4.12 14.41 29.35
C GLY A 239 4.08 14.71 27.85
N GLU A 240 4.76 13.90 27.03
CA GLU A 240 4.69 13.96 25.57
C GLU A 240 4.29 12.59 25.01
N MET A 241 3.21 12.58 24.22
CA MET A 241 2.74 11.42 23.48
C MET A 241 3.65 11.17 22.27
N LEU A 242 4.37 10.04 22.25
CA LEU A 242 5.12 9.60 21.07
C LEU A 242 4.18 8.89 20.08
N GLY A 243 3.50 9.71 19.30
CA GLY A 243 2.83 9.31 18.06
C GLY A 243 3.21 10.30 16.96
N SER A 244 4.45 10.28 16.50
CA SER A 244 4.83 10.94 15.25
C SER A 244 5.52 9.93 14.34
N GLN A 245 4.74 9.38 13.40
CA GLN A 245 5.31 8.86 12.16
C GLN A 245 6.20 9.96 11.57
N ALA A 246 7.39 9.61 11.09
CA ALA A 246 8.16 10.53 10.26
C ALA A 246 7.25 11.01 9.08
N PRO A 247 7.26 12.30 8.72
CA PRO A 247 6.38 12.81 7.68
C PRO A 247 6.57 12.03 6.38
N ARG A 248 5.48 11.46 5.85
CA ARG A 248 5.51 10.90 4.49
C ARG A 248 5.79 12.02 3.48
N LYS A 249 6.62 11.75 2.47
CA LYS A 249 6.84 12.70 1.37
C LYS A 249 5.50 12.96 0.65
N PRO A 250 5.18 14.21 0.27
CA PRO A 250 4.00 14.48 -0.54
C PRO A 250 4.05 13.71 -1.87
N ARG A 251 2.96 13.03 -2.23
CA ARG A 251 2.86 12.29 -3.50
C ARG A 251 2.25 13.19 -4.58
N ILE A 252 2.89 13.26 -5.75
CA ILE A 252 2.48 14.07 -6.89
C ILE A 252 2.04 13.16 -8.03
N LEU A 253 0.84 13.38 -8.57
CA LEU A 253 0.39 12.76 -9.81
C LEU A 253 0.86 13.60 -11.01
N CYS A 254 1.64 12.98 -11.89
CA CYS A 254 2.32 13.64 -13.01
C CYS A 254 1.61 13.36 -14.34
N LEU A 255 0.98 14.39 -14.91
CA LEU A 255 0.23 14.34 -16.17
C LEU A 255 1.09 14.83 -17.34
N HIS A 256 1.40 13.94 -18.29
CA HIS A 256 2.27 14.23 -19.42
C HIS A 256 1.61 15.12 -20.49
N GLY A 257 2.42 15.63 -21.42
CA GLY A 257 1.96 16.50 -22.50
C GLY A 257 1.29 15.76 -23.66
N PHE A 258 0.74 16.52 -24.60
CA PHE A 258 0.11 15.99 -25.81
C PHE A 258 1.09 15.11 -26.59
N ARG A 259 0.66 13.89 -26.95
CA ARG A 259 1.46 12.90 -27.70
C ARG A 259 2.81 12.59 -27.05
N THR A 260 2.81 12.42 -25.74
CA THR A 260 3.97 11.93 -24.97
C THR A 260 3.52 10.79 -24.05
N SER A 261 4.31 10.41 -23.06
CA SER A 261 3.99 9.34 -22.11
C SER A 261 4.48 9.70 -20.71
N GLY A 262 4.00 8.98 -19.70
CA GLY A 262 4.46 9.13 -18.31
C GLY A 262 5.96 8.89 -18.19
N GLU A 263 6.50 7.92 -18.94
CA GLU A 263 7.93 7.63 -19.04
C GLU A 263 8.74 8.83 -19.56
N ILE A 264 8.26 9.48 -20.62
CA ILE A 264 8.93 10.66 -21.21
C ILE A 264 8.88 11.82 -20.22
N LEU A 265 7.73 12.05 -19.57
CA LEU A 265 7.61 13.08 -18.54
C LEU A 265 8.59 12.83 -17.39
N ARG A 266 8.73 11.58 -16.93
CA ARG A 266 9.70 11.21 -15.88
C ARG A 266 11.13 11.58 -16.27
N LYS A 267 11.55 11.27 -17.51
CA LYS A 267 12.87 11.65 -18.03
C LYS A 267 13.06 13.16 -18.09
N MET A 268 12.02 13.91 -18.48
CA MET A 268 12.08 15.37 -18.58
C MET A 268 12.17 16.05 -17.21
N ILE A 269 11.46 15.54 -16.20
CA ILE A 269 11.54 16.02 -14.81
C ILE A 269 12.89 15.69 -14.16
N GLY A 270 13.52 14.57 -14.54
CA GLY A 270 14.87 14.21 -14.09
C GLY A 270 15.98 15.22 -14.42
N LYS A 271 15.66 16.32 -15.14
CA LYS A 271 16.53 17.47 -15.34
C LYS A 271 16.63 18.40 -14.13
N TRP A 272 15.71 18.29 -13.17
CA TRP A 272 15.72 19.09 -11.95
C TRP A 272 16.73 18.55 -10.93
N PRO A 273 17.27 19.41 -10.05
CA PRO A 273 18.21 18.98 -9.03
C PRO A 273 17.62 17.91 -8.10
N GLU A 274 18.47 16.99 -7.64
CA GLU A 274 18.09 15.94 -6.67
C GLU A 274 17.49 16.56 -5.39
N THR A 275 18.01 17.71 -4.96
CA THR A 275 17.47 18.49 -3.83
C THR A 275 16.02 18.95 -4.02
N VAL A 276 15.51 19.01 -5.24
CA VAL A 276 14.09 19.26 -5.54
C VAL A 276 13.33 17.93 -5.57
N LEU A 277 13.87 16.95 -6.31
CA LEU A 277 13.21 15.66 -6.55
C LEU A 277 13.00 14.86 -5.26
N GLU A 278 13.95 14.89 -4.33
CA GLU A 278 13.87 14.16 -3.06
C GLU A 278 12.77 14.65 -2.12
N ASN A 279 12.16 15.81 -2.38
CA ASN A 279 11.05 16.31 -1.57
C ASN A 279 9.73 15.60 -1.88
N PHE A 280 9.62 14.86 -2.98
CA PHE A 280 8.35 14.34 -3.49
C PHE A 280 8.45 12.87 -3.92
N ASP A 281 7.33 12.18 -3.83
CA ASP A 281 7.12 10.90 -4.50
C ASP A 281 6.25 11.14 -5.74
N PHE A 282 6.59 10.53 -6.88
CA PHE A 282 5.92 10.83 -8.16
C PHE A 282 5.20 9.61 -8.75
N GLY A 283 3.99 9.81 -9.26
CA GLY A 283 3.26 8.83 -10.07
C GLY A 283 3.13 9.30 -11.52
N PHE A 284 3.58 8.50 -12.47
CA PHE A 284 3.61 8.84 -13.90
C PHE A 284 2.69 7.93 -14.73
N PRO A 285 1.36 8.12 -14.68
CA PRO A 285 0.44 7.40 -15.56
C PRO A 285 0.65 7.75 -17.03
N ASP A 286 0.37 6.78 -17.90
CA ASP A 286 0.08 7.04 -19.30
C ASP A 286 -1.39 7.44 -19.47
N ALA A 287 -1.63 8.38 -20.37
CA ALA A 287 -2.98 8.79 -20.76
C ALA A 287 -3.73 7.64 -21.46
N PRO A 288 -5.08 7.59 -21.36
CA PRO A 288 -5.86 6.43 -21.79
C PRO A 288 -5.96 6.26 -23.31
N PHE A 289 -5.62 7.29 -24.10
CA PHE A 289 -5.77 7.23 -25.55
C PHE A 289 -4.44 7.24 -26.29
N PRO A 290 -4.18 6.28 -27.19
CA PRO A 290 -3.03 6.35 -28.10
C PRO A 290 -3.04 7.62 -28.95
N ALA A 291 -1.86 8.17 -29.20
CA ALA A 291 -1.68 9.32 -30.08
C ALA A 291 -2.17 9.01 -31.50
N ARG A 292 -2.97 9.91 -32.07
CA ARG A 292 -3.51 9.75 -33.44
C ARG A 292 -2.62 10.31 -34.54
N GLY A 293 -1.56 11.01 -34.17
CA GLY A 293 -0.65 11.62 -35.13
C GLY A 293 0.78 11.69 -34.62
N LYS A 294 1.64 12.35 -35.41
CA LYS A 294 3.06 12.51 -35.14
C LYS A 294 3.31 13.19 -33.78
N SER A 295 4.32 12.73 -33.06
CA SER A 295 4.78 13.36 -31.83
C SER A 295 5.95 14.29 -32.14
N ASP A 296 5.94 15.50 -31.59
CA ASP A 296 7.05 16.45 -31.76
C ASP A 296 8.33 15.99 -31.06
N VAL A 297 8.24 14.98 -30.20
CA VAL A 297 9.38 14.44 -29.45
C VAL A 297 9.90 13.12 -30.02
N GLU A 298 9.38 12.65 -31.16
CA GLU A 298 9.75 11.35 -31.73
C GLU A 298 11.21 11.21 -32.16
N SER A 299 11.88 12.34 -32.42
CA SER A 299 13.31 12.37 -32.70
C SER A 299 14.19 12.19 -31.46
N LEU A 300 13.60 12.31 -30.26
CA LEU A 300 14.30 12.28 -28.98
C LEU A 300 13.89 11.11 -28.09
N TYR A 301 12.66 10.61 -28.23
CA TYR A 301 12.13 9.52 -27.41
C TYR A 301 11.31 8.56 -28.26
N ASP A 302 11.51 7.26 -28.01
CA ASP A 302 10.74 6.21 -28.67
C ASP A 302 9.27 6.16 -28.22
N PRO A 303 8.35 5.70 -29.08
CA PRO A 303 6.95 5.43 -28.73
C PRO A 303 6.81 4.31 -27.66
N PRO A 304 5.62 4.11 -27.04
CA PRO A 304 4.31 4.67 -27.39
C PRO A 304 4.06 6.10 -26.88
N TYR A 305 3.19 6.81 -27.60
CA TYR A 305 2.71 8.15 -27.25
C TYR A 305 1.21 8.13 -27.02
N TYR A 306 0.76 8.98 -26.10
CA TYR A 306 -0.62 9.05 -25.66
C TYR A 306 -1.13 10.49 -25.61
N GLU A 307 -2.45 10.63 -25.64
CA GLU A 307 -3.19 11.89 -25.52
C GLU A 307 -4.21 11.73 -24.38
N TRP A 308 -4.32 12.73 -23.51
CA TRP A 308 -5.32 12.71 -22.43
C TRP A 308 -6.73 12.83 -22.99
N PHE A 309 -6.90 13.67 -23.99
CA PHE A 309 -8.13 13.85 -24.77
C PHE A 309 -7.73 14.31 -26.17
N GLN A 310 -8.53 14.02 -27.18
CA GLN A 310 -8.26 14.49 -28.54
C GLN A 310 -8.93 15.84 -28.73
N VAL A 311 -8.21 16.82 -29.29
CA VAL A 311 -8.74 18.16 -29.52
C VAL A 311 -8.33 18.70 -30.89
N ASN A 312 -9.28 19.33 -31.58
CA ASN A 312 -9.03 20.07 -32.81
C ASN A 312 -9.67 21.47 -32.73
N GLU A 313 -9.88 22.16 -33.85
CA GLU A 313 -10.52 23.50 -33.86
C GLU A 313 -12.04 23.44 -33.69
N VAL A 314 -12.63 22.29 -33.98
CA VAL A 314 -14.08 22.08 -33.98
C VAL A 314 -14.54 21.56 -32.63
N GLU A 315 -13.88 20.54 -32.08
CA GLU A 315 -14.35 19.76 -30.93
C GLU A 315 -13.22 19.20 -30.05
N CYS A 316 -13.61 18.77 -28.84
CA CYS A 316 -12.79 18.05 -27.88
C CYS A 316 -13.47 16.73 -27.56
N LEU A 317 -12.80 15.63 -27.89
CA LEU A 317 -13.30 14.26 -27.74
C LEU A 317 -12.69 13.60 -26.51
N ASN A 318 -13.48 12.72 -25.89
CA ASN A 318 -13.08 11.86 -24.79
C ASN A 318 -12.62 12.58 -23.50
N PHE A 319 -13.07 13.82 -23.30
CA PHE A 319 -12.67 14.61 -22.13
C PHE A 319 -13.24 14.01 -20.84
N GLU A 320 -14.52 13.67 -20.82
CA GLU A 320 -15.19 13.06 -19.67
C GLU A 320 -14.60 11.69 -19.31
N GLU A 321 -14.31 10.85 -20.31
CA GLU A 321 -13.65 9.55 -20.13
C GLU A 321 -12.23 9.69 -19.57
N CYS A 322 -11.49 10.72 -20.00
CA CYS A 322 -10.20 11.07 -19.44
C CYS A 322 -10.30 11.43 -17.95
N ILE A 323 -11.26 12.28 -17.59
CA ILE A 323 -11.49 12.69 -16.21
C ILE A 323 -11.82 11.47 -15.32
N ALA A 324 -12.71 10.59 -15.79
CA ALA A 324 -13.04 9.35 -15.10
C ALA A 324 -11.82 8.43 -14.94
N TYR A 325 -11.01 8.28 -15.99
CA TYR A 325 -9.78 7.48 -15.94
C TYR A 325 -8.77 8.02 -14.92
N ILE A 326 -8.58 9.34 -14.85
CA ILE A 326 -7.67 9.95 -13.86
C ILE A 326 -8.22 9.73 -12.44
N GLU A 327 -9.54 9.87 -12.22
CA GLU A 327 -10.15 9.61 -10.92
C GLU A 327 -9.98 8.15 -10.49
N ASP A 328 -10.24 7.18 -11.38
CA ASP A 328 -10.02 5.76 -11.12
C ASP A 328 -8.54 5.44 -10.83
N TYR A 329 -7.62 6.06 -11.56
CA TYR A 329 -6.18 5.94 -11.29
C TYR A 329 -5.83 6.49 -9.90
N MET A 330 -6.39 7.64 -9.52
CA MET A 330 -6.20 8.25 -8.20
C MET A 330 -6.79 7.38 -7.08
N ILE A 331 -7.92 6.71 -7.30
CA ILE A 331 -8.51 5.76 -6.35
C ILE A 331 -7.57 4.56 -6.16
N LYS A 332 -7.05 4.01 -7.26
CA LYS A 332 -6.24 2.79 -7.25
C LYS A 332 -4.82 2.98 -6.73
N HIS A 333 -4.21 4.12 -7.02
CA HIS A 333 -2.77 4.36 -6.79
C HIS A 333 -2.47 5.50 -5.81
N GLY A 334 -3.51 6.22 -5.36
CA GLY A 334 -3.41 7.30 -4.39
C GLY A 334 -3.13 6.83 -2.95
N PRO A 335 -3.21 7.74 -1.97
CA PRO A 335 -3.58 9.15 -2.13
C PRO A 335 -2.49 9.96 -2.84
N PHE A 336 -2.91 10.92 -3.67
CA PHE A 336 -2.04 11.95 -4.24
C PHE A 336 -2.36 13.27 -3.57
N ASP A 337 -1.33 14.01 -3.18
CA ASP A 337 -1.47 15.30 -2.51
C ASP A 337 -1.29 16.48 -3.46
N GLY A 338 -0.54 16.28 -4.54
CA GLY A 338 -0.24 17.31 -5.51
C GLY A 338 -0.43 16.84 -6.94
N LEU A 339 -0.56 17.80 -7.85
CA LEU A 339 -0.57 17.57 -9.29
C LEU A 339 0.68 18.20 -9.92
N LEU A 340 1.23 17.55 -10.92
CA LEU A 340 2.20 18.15 -11.82
C LEU A 340 1.76 17.89 -13.24
N GLY A 341 1.65 18.93 -14.05
CA GLY A 341 1.17 18.79 -15.43
C GLY A 341 2.05 19.53 -16.41
N PHE A 342 2.37 18.88 -17.53
CA PHE A 342 3.03 19.53 -18.67
C PHE A 342 2.06 19.69 -19.85
N SER A 343 1.98 20.88 -20.46
CA SER A 343 1.19 21.14 -21.66
C SER A 343 -0.29 20.72 -21.49
N GLN A 344 -0.79 19.72 -22.23
CA GLN A 344 -2.13 19.15 -22.03
C GLN A 344 -2.36 18.65 -20.60
N GLY A 345 -1.37 17.98 -19.99
CA GLY A 345 -1.42 17.60 -18.58
C GLY A 345 -1.38 18.82 -17.65
N GLY A 346 -0.75 19.92 -18.07
CA GLY A 346 -0.73 21.20 -17.35
C GLY A 346 -2.10 21.87 -17.31
N MET A 347 -2.85 21.79 -18.41
CA MET A 347 -4.25 22.21 -18.47
C MET A 347 -5.13 21.37 -17.52
N LEU A 348 -4.96 20.04 -17.51
CA LEU A 348 -5.70 19.16 -16.61
C LEU A 348 -5.35 19.44 -15.14
N ALA A 349 -4.07 19.53 -14.82
CA ALA A 349 -3.60 19.87 -13.47
C ALA A 349 -4.19 21.19 -12.96
N ALA A 350 -4.40 22.15 -13.86
CA ALA A 350 -5.00 23.44 -13.54
C ALA A 350 -6.50 23.38 -13.23
N VAL A 351 -7.25 22.45 -13.81
CA VAL A 351 -8.72 22.42 -13.67
C VAL A 351 -9.21 21.42 -12.62
N ILE A 352 -8.43 20.38 -12.29
CA ILE A 352 -8.83 19.35 -11.32
C ILE A 352 -9.21 19.94 -9.95
N PRO A 353 -8.45 20.88 -9.34
CA PRO A 353 -8.85 21.46 -8.04
C PRO A 353 -10.17 22.24 -8.10
N TRP A 354 -10.46 22.88 -9.24
CA TRP A 354 -11.76 23.52 -9.46
C TRP A 354 -12.88 22.47 -9.55
N MET A 355 -12.65 21.36 -10.27
CA MET A 355 -13.63 20.27 -10.39
C MET A 355 -13.95 19.63 -9.02
N GLN A 356 -12.94 19.42 -8.18
CA GLN A 356 -13.12 18.93 -6.82
C GLN A 356 -13.96 19.88 -5.97
N ARG A 357 -13.73 21.19 -6.08
CA ARG A 357 -14.47 22.20 -5.31
C ARG A 357 -15.94 22.27 -5.73
N GLU A 358 -16.21 22.26 -7.03
CA GLU A 358 -17.58 22.29 -7.57
C GLU A 358 -18.30 20.94 -7.46
N GLY A 359 -17.59 19.87 -7.07
CA GLY A 359 -18.16 18.53 -6.93
C GLY A 359 -18.56 17.88 -8.26
N VAL A 360 -18.01 18.34 -9.39
CA VAL A 360 -18.37 17.85 -10.73
C VAL A 360 -17.56 16.62 -11.17
N ALA A 361 -16.39 16.40 -10.57
CA ALA A 361 -15.53 15.22 -10.76
C ALA A 361 -14.52 15.10 -9.59
N PHE A 362 -13.83 13.96 -9.48
CA PHE A 362 -12.83 13.71 -8.42
C PHE A 362 -13.41 13.78 -7.01
N THR A 363 -14.68 13.37 -6.85
CA THR A 363 -15.41 13.37 -5.58
C THR A 363 -15.09 12.16 -4.71
N LYS A 364 -14.48 11.12 -5.30
CA LYS A 364 -14.12 9.86 -4.61
C LYS A 364 -12.67 9.83 -4.12
N VAL A 365 -11.92 10.90 -4.33
CA VAL A 365 -10.48 10.97 -4.03
C VAL A 365 -10.16 12.16 -3.12
N PRO A 366 -9.08 12.09 -2.31
CA PRO A 366 -8.69 13.21 -1.46
C PRO A 366 -8.47 14.50 -2.24
N LYS A 367 -8.72 15.64 -1.59
CA LYS A 367 -8.52 16.97 -2.18
C LYS A 367 -7.04 17.20 -2.49
N ILE A 368 -6.76 17.66 -3.71
CA ILE A 368 -5.42 18.10 -4.11
C ILE A 368 -5.05 19.39 -3.35
N LYS A 369 -3.86 19.38 -2.77
CA LYS A 369 -3.34 20.43 -1.90
C LYS A 369 -2.49 21.44 -2.65
N PHE A 370 -1.75 21.03 -3.67
CA PHE A 370 -0.89 21.94 -4.45
C PHE A 370 -0.73 21.46 -5.91
N GLN A 371 -0.23 22.34 -6.78
CA GLN A 371 -0.05 22.03 -8.20
C GLN A 371 1.19 22.69 -8.81
N ILE A 372 1.89 21.96 -9.67
CA ILE A 372 3.02 22.43 -10.49
C ILE A 372 2.58 22.38 -11.95
N ILE A 373 2.35 23.54 -12.56
CA ILE A 373 1.90 23.66 -13.95
C ILE A 373 3.07 24.09 -14.82
N ILE A 374 3.39 23.30 -15.84
CA ILE A 374 4.45 23.59 -16.79
C ILE A 374 3.81 23.78 -18.16
N SER A 375 3.94 24.97 -18.75
CA SER A 375 3.33 25.30 -20.05
C SER A 375 1.82 24.99 -20.12
N GLY A 376 1.09 25.17 -19.01
CA GLY A 376 -0.36 24.99 -18.98
C GLY A 376 -1.12 26.12 -19.68
N PHE A 377 -2.35 25.83 -20.10
CA PHE A 377 -3.20 26.77 -20.82
C PHE A 377 -4.68 26.55 -20.48
N LYS A 378 -5.52 27.56 -20.74
CA LYS A 378 -6.98 27.37 -20.79
C LYS A 378 -7.36 26.81 -22.15
N LEU A 379 -8.24 25.81 -22.18
CA LEU A 379 -8.76 25.29 -23.43
C LEU A 379 -9.44 26.44 -24.21
N ARG A 380 -9.05 26.61 -25.47
CA ARG A 380 -9.64 27.63 -26.37
C ARG A 380 -11.12 27.35 -26.60
N GLU A 381 -11.86 28.38 -26.98
CA GLU A 381 -13.22 28.21 -27.47
C GLU A 381 -13.23 27.33 -28.73
N LEU A 382 -14.08 26.32 -28.71
CA LEU A 382 -14.27 25.36 -29.80
C LEU A 382 -15.58 25.68 -30.51
N LYS A 383 -15.69 25.38 -31.82
CA LYS A 383 -16.95 25.60 -32.56
C LYS A 383 -18.11 24.79 -31.99
N SER A 384 -17.85 23.63 -31.39
CA SER A 384 -18.84 22.80 -30.68
C SER A 384 -19.19 23.31 -29.29
N GLY A 385 -18.54 24.38 -28.80
CA GLY A 385 -18.54 24.76 -27.39
C GLY A 385 -17.55 23.93 -26.55
N PRO A 386 -17.29 24.34 -25.29
CA PRO A 386 -16.39 23.63 -24.39
C PRO A 386 -16.96 22.26 -23.98
N PRO A 387 -16.12 21.30 -23.55
CA PRO A 387 -16.56 20.08 -22.88
C PRO A 387 -17.53 20.38 -21.73
N LYS A 388 -18.49 19.49 -21.47
CA LYS A 388 -19.58 19.73 -20.50
C LYS A 388 -19.05 20.02 -19.10
N LEU A 389 -18.02 19.28 -18.70
CA LEU A 389 -17.35 19.46 -17.40
C LEU A 389 -16.55 20.77 -17.29
N LEU A 390 -16.37 21.51 -18.38
CA LEU A 390 -15.59 22.76 -18.41
C LEU A 390 -16.43 24.03 -18.56
N VAL A 391 -17.76 23.92 -18.70
CA VAL A 391 -18.67 25.03 -19.08
C VAL A 391 -18.59 26.25 -18.15
N ASN A 392 -18.05 26.12 -16.93
CA ASN A 392 -17.82 27.26 -16.01
C ASN A 392 -16.43 27.25 -15.38
N SER A 393 -15.49 26.52 -15.97
CA SER A 393 -14.13 26.43 -15.45
C SER A 393 -13.51 27.82 -15.34
N PHE A 394 -12.81 28.08 -14.23
CA PHE A 394 -12.15 29.37 -13.94
C PHE A 394 -13.10 30.58 -13.80
N SER A 395 -14.41 30.37 -13.61
CA SER A 395 -15.36 31.45 -13.28
C SER A 395 -15.07 32.11 -11.92
N THR A 396 -14.40 31.38 -11.03
CA THR A 396 -13.87 31.89 -9.76
C THR A 396 -12.38 31.52 -9.63
N PRO A 397 -11.60 32.34 -8.89
CA PRO A 397 -10.18 32.06 -8.69
C PRO A 397 -9.92 30.70 -8.04
N ILE A 398 -8.82 30.07 -8.42
CA ILE A 398 -8.34 28.82 -7.83
C ILE A 398 -7.38 29.16 -6.69
N GLU A 399 -7.79 28.76 -5.49
CA GLU A 399 -7.03 28.99 -4.24
C GLU A 399 -5.93 27.96 -3.99
N CYS A 400 -5.96 26.83 -4.71
CA CYS A 400 -4.95 25.78 -4.59
C CYS A 400 -3.55 26.36 -4.89
N PRO A 401 -2.59 26.31 -3.93
CA PRO A 401 -1.23 26.77 -4.13
C PRO A 401 -0.62 26.24 -5.43
N SER A 402 -0.10 27.14 -6.26
CA SER A 402 0.36 26.79 -7.59
C SER A 402 1.72 27.39 -7.93
N LEU A 403 2.55 26.58 -8.59
CA LEU A 403 3.79 26.99 -9.22
C LEU A 403 3.67 26.84 -10.74
N HIS A 404 3.93 27.91 -11.48
CA HIS A 404 3.83 27.96 -12.94
C HIS A 404 5.21 28.11 -13.55
N LEU A 405 5.57 27.23 -14.48
CA LEU A 405 6.79 27.34 -15.28
C LEU A 405 6.38 27.78 -16.69
N ILE A 406 6.81 28.99 -17.08
CA ILE A 406 6.45 29.61 -18.36
C ILE A 406 7.72 29.88 -19.18
N GLY A 407 7.75 29.35 -20.40
CA GLY A 407 8.84 29.56 -21.35
C GLY A 407 8.69 30.85 -22.13
N GLU A 408 9.73 31.67 -22.17
CA GLU A 408 9.74 32.95 -22.89
C GLU A 408 9.60 32.81 -24.41
N LYS A 409 9.97 31.63 -24.93
CA LYS A 409 9.85 31.27 -26.36
C LYS A 409 8.75 30.22 -26.59
N ASP A 410 7.97 29.88 -25.57
CA ASP A 410 6.88 28.91 -25.70
C ASP A 410 5.71 29.54 -26.47
N PHE A 411 5.18 28.83 -27.46
CA PHE A 411 4.01 29.29 -28.21
C PHE A 411 2.75 29.38 -27.32
N LEU A 412 2.73 28.69 -26.18
CA LEU A 412 1.67 28.79 -25.17
C LEU A 412 1.89 29.89 -24.14
N LYS A 413 2.98 30.68 -24.22
CA LYS A 413 3.32 31.72 -23.24
C LYS A 413 2.14 32.63 -22.90
N GLU A 414 1.51 33.22 -23.92
CA GLU A 414 0.38 34.15 -23.73
C GLU A 414 -0.82 33.47 -23.07
N THR A 415 -1.15 32.25 -23.50
CA THR A 415 -2.22 31.46 -22.88
C THR A 415 -1.89 31.02 -21.45
N GLY A 416 -0.60 30.81 -21.15
CA GLY A 416 -0.10 30.54 -19.81
C GLY A 416 -0.31 31.74 -18.89
N TYR A 417 -0.04 32.97 -19.35
CA TYR A 417 -0.35 34.17 -18.57
C TYR A 417 -1.86 34.39 -18.37
N ILE A 418 -2.69 34.04 -19.36
CA ILE A 418 -4.15 34.08 -19.21
C ILE A 418 -4.60 33.06 -18.15
N LEU A 419 -4.05 31.85 -18.17
CA LEU A 419 -4.30 30.84 -17.16
C LEU A 419 -3.87 31.32 -15.77
N LEU A 420 -2.67 31.89 -15.67
CA LEU A 420 -2.07 32.39 -14.42
C LEU A 420 -2.97 33.36 -13.66
N LYS A 421 -3.69 34.25 -14.37
CA LYS A 421 -4.67 35.19 -13.78
C LYS A 421 -5.84 34.53 -13.05
N SER A 422 -6.02 33.22 -13.22
CA SER A 422 -7.09 32.46 -12.58
C SER A 422 -6.69 31.88 -11.23
N PHE A 423 -5.43 32.06 -10.81
CA PHE A 423 -4.89 31.54 -9.55
C PHE A 423 -4.68 32.66 -8.55
N VAL A 424 -4.92 32.35 -7.28
CA VAL A 424 -4.62 33.24 -6.16
C VAL A 424 -3.15 33.07 -5.78
N ASN A 425 -2.39 34.17 -5.83
CA ASN A 425 -0.96 34.24 -5.44
C ASN A 425 -0.07 33.11 -6.02
N PRO A 426 -0.06 32.88 -7.36
CA PRO A 426 0.76 31.83 -7.95
C PRO A 426 2.26 32.18 -7.89
N PHE A 427 3.09 31.17 -7.64
CA PHE A 427 4.53 31.24 -7.88
C PHE A 427 4.81 31.10 -9.37
N VAL A 428 5.81 31.82 -9.88
CA VAL A 428 6.13 31.79 -11.30
C VAL A 428 7.63 31.69 -11.53
N ILE A 429 8.03 30.73 -12.34
CA ILE A 429 9.39 30.56 -12.85
C ILE A 429 9.34 30.84 -14.36
N HIS A 430 10.06 31.88 -14.76
CA HIS A 430 10.31 32.20 -16.17
C HIS A 430 11.57 31.47 -16.64
N HIS A 431 11.54 30.91 -17.84
CA HIS A 431 12.74 30.30 -18.44
C HIS A 431 12.89 30.68 -19.90
N SER A 432 14.12 30.76 -20.40
CA SER A 432 14.43 31.24 -21.76
C SER A 432 14.10 30.25 -22.89
N MET A 433 13.75 29.00 -22.54
CA MET A 433 13.45 27.92 -23.49
C MET A 433 12.03 28.03 -24.08
N GLY A 434 11.78 27.24 -25.15
CA GLY A 434 10.45 27.07 -25.75
C GLY A 434 9.56 26.08 -25.00
N HIS A 435 8.72 25.33 -25.72
CA HIS A 435 7.76 24.37 -25.16
C HIS A 435 8.46 23.10 -24.61
N THR A 436 9.02 23.18 -23.40
CA THR A 436 9.76 22.10 -22.75
C THR A 436 9.73 22.25 -21.23
N ILE A 437 10.01 21.17 -20.52
CA ILE A 437 10.40 21.23 -19.10
C ILE A 437 11.85 21.75 -19.03
N PRO A 438 12.09 22.89 -18.35
CA PRO A 438 13.41 23.50 -18.27
C PRO A 438 14.28 22.85 -17.18
N LYS A 439 15.60 22.99 -17.31
CA LYS A 439 16.48 22.97 -16.14
C LYS A 439 16.22 24.24 -15.33
N LEU A 440 16.24 24.14 -14.00
CA LEU A 440 16.10 25.32 -13.15
C LEU A 440 17.43 26.07 -13.13
N ASP A 441 17.39 27.36 -13.45
CA ASP A 441 18.47 28.29 -13.14
C ASP A 441 18.43 28.66 -11.66
N GLU A 442 19.39 29.48 -11.19
CA GLU A 442 19.51 29.83 -9.78
C GLU A 442 18.23 30.49 -9.24
N LYS A 443 17.65 31.44 -9.99
CA LYS A 443 16.41 32.13 -9.62
C LYS A 443 15.20 31.20 -9.64
N GLY A 444 15.12 30.32 -10.64
CA GLY A 444 14.09 29.30 -10.75
C GLY A 444 14.16 28.29 -9.59
N LEU A 445 15.36 27.89 -9.21
CA LEU A 445 15.60 27.02 -8.07
C LEU A 445 15.20 27.70 -6.76
N GLU A 446 15.56 28.97 -6.55
CA GLU A 446 15.14 29.75 -5.38
C GLU A 446 13.61 29.81 -5.26
N THR A 447 12.92 30.05 -6.39
CA THR A 447 11.45 30.09 -6.44
C THR A 447 10.83 28.71 -6.17
N MET A 448 11.41 27.64 -6.73
CA MET A 448 11.00 26.26 -6.47
C MET A 448 11.15 25.91 -4.99
N VAL A 449 12.26 26.28 -4.36
CA VAL A 449 12.51 26.04 -2.93
C VAL A 449 11.49 26.78 -2.08
N LYS A 450 11.19 28.05 -2.36
CA LYS A 450 10.13 28.80 -1.64
C LYS A 450 8.76 28.13 -1.77
N PHE A 451 8.45 27.56 -2.93
CA PHE A 451 7.21 26.81 -3.12
C PHE A 451 7.21 25.48 -2.33
N ILE A 452 8.33 24.76 -2.32
CA ILE A 452 8.53 23.56 -1.49
C ILE A 452 8.37 23.89 -0.01
N GLU A 453 8.89 25.02 0.48
CA GLU A 453 8.72 25.44 1.87
C GLU A 453 7.24 25.66 2.24
N ILE A 454 6.43 26.20 1.31
CA ILE A 454 4.98 26.32 1.52
C ILE A 454 4.35 24.93 1.62
N ILE A 455 4.70 24.02 0.72
CA ILE A 455 4.22 22.65 0.78
C ILE A 455 4.62 22.03 2.12
N GLN A 456 5.89 22.06 2.50
CA GLN A 456 6.37 21.54 3.78
C GLN A 456 5.61 22.15 4.97
N LYS A 457 5.36 23.47 4.97
CA LYS A 457 4.54 24.13 6.01
C LYS A 457 3.10 23.62 6.02
N MET A 458 2.48 23.37 4.88
CA MET A 458 1.12 22.80 4.82
C MET A 458 1.09 21.41 5.46
N PHE A 459 2.06 20.56 5.17
CA PHE A 459 2.14 19.22 5.76
C PHE A 459 2.60 19.23 7.23
N GLN A 460 3.40 20.21 7.64
CA GLN A 460 3.75 20.44 9.05
C GLN A 460 2.56 20.99 9.85
N GLN A 461 1.75 21.87 9.26
CA GLN A 461 0.49 22.32 9.84
C GLN A 461 -0.50 21.17 9.92
N ASP A 462 -0.60 20.31 8.91
CA ASP A 462 -1.40 19.07 8.99
C ASP A 462 -0.92 18.15 10.13
N LEU A 463 0.40 18.07 10.38
CA LEU A 463 0.97 17.31 11.50
C LEU A 463 0.71 17.99 12.86
N GLN A 464 0.77 19.32 12.94
CA GLN A 464 0.45 20.09 14.15
C GLN A 464 -1.06 20.03 14.46
N ILE A 465 -1.91 20.14 13.45
CA ILE A 465 -3.36 19.95 13.54
C ILE A 465 -3.69 18.49 13.91
N ALA A 466 -2.97 17.51 13.35
CA ALA A 466 -3.09 16.10 13.74
C ALA A 466 -2.65 15.85 15.20
N SER A 467 -1.70 16.62 15.72
CA SER A 467 -1.30 16.58 17.13
C SER A 467 -2.25 17.32 18.08
N SER A 468 -3.18 18.13 17.56
CA SER A 468 -4.20 18.88 18.32
C SER A 468 -5.66 18.45 18.07
N GLY A 469 -5.90 17.23 17.56
CA GLY A 469 -7.25 16.69 17.33
C GLY A 469 -7.84 17.03 15.94
N PRO A 470 -8.60 16.12 15.31
CA PRO A 470 -8.17 15.54 14.03
C PRO A 470 -8.93 16.00 12.78
N ARG A 471 -8.29 15.84 11.61
CA ARG A 471 -8.88 15.14 10.45
C ARG A 471 -7.81 14.57 9.51
N ALA A 472 -7.58 13.27 9.62
CA ALA A 472 -6.97 12.44 8.59
C ALA A 472 -8.05 11.46 8.10
N ALA A 473 -8.04 11.11 6.82
CA ALA A 473 -8.89 10.06 6.26
C ALA A 473 -8.58 8.72 6.97
N LEU A 474 -9.54 8.21 7.73
CA LEU A 474 -9.48 6.92 8.39
C LEU A 474 -10.44 5.99 7.65
N ARG A 475 -10.03 4.74 7.42
CA ARG A 475 -10.95 3.70 6.97
C ARG A 475 -12.04 3.47 8.03
N SER A 476 -13.22 3.01 7.63
CA SER A 476 -14.36 2.80 8.54
C SER A 476 -14.01 1.94 9.76
N ALA A 477 -13.21 0.89 9.59
CA ALA A 477 -12.71 0.05 10.68
C ALA A 477 -11.83 0.82 11.68
N GLU A 478 -11.00 1.75 11.21
CA GLU A 478 -10.15 2.58 12.06
C GLU A 478 -10.95 3.69 12.78
N ILE A 479 -12.02 4.19 12.17
CA ILE A 479 -12.99 5.09 12.85
C ILE A 479 -13.63 4.32 14.02
N PHE A 480 -14.13 3.11 13.74
CA PHE A 480 -14.76 2.26 14.73
C PHE A 480 -13.80 1.90 15.87
N LYS A 481 -12.55 1.54 15.54
CA LYS A 481 -11.48 1.30 16.50
C LYS A 481 -11.24 2.49 17.41
N LYS A 482 -11.12 3.70 16.87
CA LYS A 482 -10.92 4.92 17.69
C LYS A 482 -12.08 5.20 18.63
N GLN A 483 -13.30 4.82 18.26
CA GLN A 483 -14.46 5.00 19.12
C GLN A 483 -14.50 3.95 20.24
N VAL A 484 -14.25 2.66 19.93
CA VAL A 484 -14.20 1.58 20.92
C VAL A 484 -13.03 1.76 21.90
N LEU A 485 -11.86 2.18 21.43
CA LEU A 485 -10.68 2.41 22.27
C LEU A 485 -10.82 3.61 23.24
N GLN A 486 -11.98 4.30 23.27
CA GLN A 486 -12.32 5.26 24.32
C GLN A 486 -12.83 4.59 25.59
N TRP A 487 -13.13 3.29 25.56
CA TRP A 487 -13.51 2.54 26.76
C TRP A 487 -12.33 2.40 27.74
N PRO A 488 -12.61 2.21 29.04
CA PRO A 488 -11.58 2.05 30.06
C PRO A 488 -10.61 0.90 29.75
N GLU A 489 -9.35 1.08 30.13
CA GLU A 489 -8.26 0.09 29.96
C GLU A 489 -8.63 -1.27 30.57
N THR A 490 -9.36 -1.28 31.69
CA THR A 490 -9.87 -2.48 32.37
C THR A 490 -10.79 -3.34 31.51
N VAL A 491 -11.40 -2.75 30.47
CA VAL A 491 -12.22 -3.43 29.48
C VAL A 491 -11.38 -3.83 28.27
N ILE A 492 -10.60 -2.89 27.73
CA ILE A 492 -9.80 -3.12 26.51
C ILE A 492 -8.77 -4.24 26.70
N GLU A 493 -8.12 -4.33 27.87
CA GLU A 493 -7.14 -5.41 28.15
C GLU A 493 -7.78 -6.81 28.22
N LYS A 494 -9.11 -6.91 28.38
CA LYS A 494 -9.84 -8.18 28.40
C LYS A 494 -10.29 -8.65 27.01
N LEU A 495 -10.12 -7.83 25.97
CA LEU A 495 -10.60 -8.11 24.61
C LEU A 495 -9.47 -7.99 23.59
N ASP A 496 -9.19 -9.06 22.85
CA ASP A 496 -8.32 -9.03 21.67
C ASP A 496 -9.17 -8.70 20.42
N LEU A 497 -9.13 -7.43 19.99
CA LEU A 497 -10.07 -6.88 18.99
C LEU A 497 -9.45 -6.81 17.59
N GLY A 498 -10.02 -7.56 16.66
CA GLY A 498 -9.81 -7.38 15.21
C GLY A 498 -10.84 -6.43 14.61
N PHE A 499 -10.40 -5.43 13.83
CA PHE A 499 -11.27 -4.46 13.16
C PHE A 499 -11.27 -4.70 11.66
N LEU A 500 -12.45 -4.95 11.09
CA LEU A 500 -12.64 -5.31 9.69
C LEU A 500 -13.46 -4.26 8.96
N ASP A 501 -12.97 -3.79 7.80
CA ASP A 501 -13.76 -2.96 6.90
C ASP A 501 -14.82 -3.84 6.20
N ALA A 502 -16.02 -3.28 6.07
CA ALA A 502 -17.09 -3.91 5.33
C ALA A 502 -16.74 -3.99 3.82
N PRO A 503 -17.24 -4.99 3.08
CA PRO A 503 -16.75 -5.28 1.73
C PRO A 503 -17.23 -4.31 0.66
N PHE A 504 -18.27 -3.50 0.92
CA PHE A 504 -18.85 -2.64 -0.10
C PHE A 504 -18.69 -1.15 0.21
N PRO A 505 -18.31 -0.31 -0.77
CA PRO A 505 -18.34 1.13 -0.59
C PRO A 505 -19.76 1.65 -0.29
N ALA A 506 -19.86 2.61 0.61
CA ALA A 506 -21.13 3.25 0.95
C ALA A 506 -21.70 3.99 -0.27
N GLN A 507 -22.99 3.77 -0.57
CA GLN A 507 -23.67 4.40 -1.71
C GLN A 507 -24.37 5.71 -1.34
N GLY A 508 -24.55 5.96 -0.04
CA GLY A 508 -25.22 7.13 0.51
C GLY A 508 -24.31 8.06 1.32
N LYS A 509 -24.91 9.14 1.81
CA LYS A 509 -24.27 10.08 2.73
C LYS A 509 -23.96 9.37 4.05
N SER A 510 -22.74 9.50 4.55
CA SER A 510 -22.36 8.92 5.84
C SER A 510 -22.64 9.90 6.98
N TYR A 511 -23.11 9.41 8.14
CA TYR A 511 -23.30 10.25 9.33
C TYR A 511 -21.99 10.80 9.90
N VAL A 512 -20.87 10.18 9.54
CA VAL A 512 -19.55 10.66 9.90
C VAL A 512 -18.91 11.53 8.81
N GLU A 513 -19.63 11.76 7.71
CA GLU A 513 -19.19 12.66 6.65
C GLU A 513 -19.08 14.09 7.15
N GLY A 514 -17.91 14.70 6.92
CA GLY A 514 -17.61 15.99 7.52
C GLY A 514 -17.27 15.90 9.01
N ILE A 515 -16.92 14.71 9.53
CA ILE A 515 -16.19 14.44 10.79
C ILE A 515 -14.92 13.63 10.50
N PHE A 516 -15.04 12.60 9.66
CA PHE A 516 -13.92 11.89 9.04
C PHE A 516 -13.97 12.13 7.52
N ASP A 517 -12.88 11.80 6.81
CA ASP A 517 -12.85 11.85 5.35
C ASP A 517 -13.09 10.43 4.78
N PRO A 518 -13.79 10.29 3.63
CA PRO A 518 -14.03 9.01 2.96
C PRO A 518 -12.73 8.28 2.55
N PRO A 519 -12.78 6.96 2.20
CA PRO A 519 -13.97 6.15 1.87
C PRO A 519 -14.68 5.51 3.09
N TYR A 520 -16.01 5.38 2.97
CA TYR A 520 -16.87 4.66 3.92
C TYR A 520 -17.38 3.36 3.32
N TYR A 521 -17.71 2.39 4.18
CA TYR A 521 -18.15 1.06 3.77
C TYR A 521 -19.45 0.63 4.44
N GLU A 522 -20.22 -0.21 3.75
CA GLU A 522 -21.48 -0.84 4.17
C GLU A 522 -21.30 -2.37 4.16
N TRP A 523 -21.88 -3.06 5.16
CA TRP A 523 -21.89 -4.52 5.23
C TRP A 523 -22.80 -5.12 4.16
N PHE A 524 -23.93 -4.48 3.90
CA PHE A 524 -24.85 -4.82 2.82
C PHE A 524 -25.63 -3.56 2.44
N GLN A 525 -26.00 -3.41 1.16
CA GLN A 525 -26.79 -2.27 0.72
C GLN A 525 -28.25 -2.49 1.08
N ALA A 526 -28.89 -1.47 1.62
CA ALA A 526 -30.33 -1.44 1.88
C ALA A 526 -30.99 -0.29 1.13
N ASN A 527 -32.27 -0.46 0.75
CA ASN A 527 -33.08 0.64 0.25
C ASN A 527 -33.39 1.65 1.38
N LYS A 528 -33.92 2.84 1.02
CA LYS A 528 -34.08 3.98 1.95
C LYS A 528 -34.96 3.68 3.16
N ASP A 529 -35.90 2.75 3.03
CA ASP A 529 -36.85 2.32 4.05
C ASP A 529 -36.45 1.00 4.73
N PHE A 530 -35.27 0.44 4.40
CA PHE A 530 -34.74 -0.81 4.95
C PHE A 530 -35.65 -2.04 4.76
N SER A 531 -36.54 -2.00 3.77
CA SER A 531 -37.44 -3.10 3.41
C SER A 531 -36.81 -4.13 2.48
N GLU A 532 -35.74 -3.74 1.76
CA GLU A 532 -34.98 -4.62 0.87
C GLU A 532 -33.48 -4.40 1.05
N TYR A 533 -32.72 -5.49 0.93
CA TYR A 533 -31.26 -5.47 0.99
C TYR A 533 -30.62 -6.39 -0.05
N THR A 534 -29.45 -5.98 -0.56
CA THR A 534 -28.63 -6.69 -1.55
C THR A 534 -27.24 -6.95 -0.99
N ASN A 535 -26.53 -7.92 -1.58
CA ASN A 535 -25.17 -8.32 -1.21
C ASN A 535 -24.97 -8.90 0.21
N PHE A 536 -26.05 -9.36 0.85
CA PHE A 536 -25.99 -9.89 2.22
C PHE A 536 -25.26 -11.23 2.28
N GLU A 537 -25.53 -12.10 1.31
CA GLU A 537 -24.92 -13.41 1.16
C GLU A 537 -23.40 -13.31 0.92
N GLU A 538 -22.99 -12.40 0.04
CA GLU A 538 -21.60 -12.07 -0.26
C GLU A 538 -20.88 -11.50 0.98
N CYS A 539 -21.56 -10.67 1.76
CA CYS A 539 -21.06 -10.16 3.03
C CYS A 539 -20.77 -11.28 4.04
N VAL A 540 -21.72 -12.21 4.21
CA VAL A 540 -21.55 -13.36 5.11
C VAL A 540 -20.38 -14.24 4.66
N ALA A 541 -20.25 -14.49 3.35
CA ALA A 541 -19.13 -15.24 2.78
C ALA A 541 -17.78 -14.54 3.00
N TYR A 542 -17.74 -13.20 2.86
CA TYR A 542 -16.56 -12.39 3.14
C TYR A 542 -16.13 -12.50 4.62
N ILE A 543 -17.08 -12.48 5.55
CA ILE A 543 -16.79 -12.66 6.99
C ILE A 543 -16.27 -14.08 7.27
N GLU A 544 -16.87 -15.12 6.68
CA GLU A 544 -16.40 -16.51 6.85
C GLU A 544 -14.95 -16.65 6.36
N ASP A 545 -14.63 -16.14 5.17
CA ASP A 545 -13.28 -16.18 4.60
C ASP A 545 -12.26 -15.42 5.46
N TYR A 546 -12.64 -14.25 5.98
CA TYR A 546 -11.80 -13.49 6.89
C TYR A 546 -11.52 -14.24 8.20
N MET A 547 -12.54 -14.85 8.80
CA MET A 547 -12.41 -15.64 10.02
C MET A 547 -11.57 -16.91 9.81
N ILE A 548 -11.64 -17.55 8.65
CA ILE A 548 -10.77 -18.69 8.30
C ILE A 548 -9.31 -18.24 8.22
N LYS A 549 -9.04 -17.10 7.61
CA LYS A 549 -7.67 -16.60 7.36
C LYS A 549 -7.00 -16.00 8.59
N ASN A 550 -7.77 -15.34 9.46
CA ASN A 550 -7.24 -14.51 10.54
C ASN A 550 -7.69 -14.96 11.94
N GLY A 551 -8.55 -15.97 12.03
CA GLY A 551 -9.04 -16.50 13.29
C GLY A 551 -8.02 -17.39 14.02
N PRO A 552 -8.43 -18.00 15.15
CA PRO A 552 -9.81 -18.07 15.64
C PRO A 552 -10.31 -16.75 16.23
N PHE A 553 -11.61 -16.48 16.08
CA PHE A 553 -12.32 -15.38 16.75
C PHE A 553 -13.44 -15.97 17.63
N ASP A 554 -13.52 -15.55 18.89
CA ASP A 554 -14.49 -16.07 19.85
C ASP A 554 -15.87 -15.37 19.78
N GLY A 555 -15.94 -14.14 19.25
CA GLY A 555 -17.18 -13.36 19.26
C GLY A 555 -17.18 -12.18 18.29
N PHE A 556 -18.33 -11.51 18.19
CA PHE A 556 -18.50 -10.32 17.34
C PHE A 556 -18.78 -9.07 18.18
N LEU A 557 -18.18 -7.95 17.81
CA LEU A 557 -18.53 -6.62 18.29
C LEU A 557 -19.02 -5.78 17.11
N GLY A 558 -20.31 -5.45 17.10
CA GLY A 558 -20.96 -4.72 16.01
C GLY A 558 -21.51 -3.36 16.45
N PHE A 559 -21.52 -2.40 15.51
CA PHE A 559 -22.19 -1.11 15.66
C PHE A 559 -23.17 -0.86 14.52
N SER A 560 -24.37 -0.37 14.84
CA SER A 560 -25.43 -0.05 13.88
C SER A 560 -25.70 -1.21 12.91
N GLN A 561 -25.49 -1.05 11.59
CA GLN A 561 -25.63 -2.14 10.62
C GLN A 561 -24.75 -3.37 10.94
N GLY A 562 -23.55 -3.17 11.48
CA GLY A 562 -22.68 -4.26 11.94
C GLY A 562 -23.24 -4.99 13.16
N ALA A 563 -23.98 -4.30 14.04
CA ALA A 563 -24.69 -4.92 15.17
C ALA A 563 -25.89 -5.74 14.71
N VAL A 564 -26.62 -5.27 13.70
CA VAL A 564 -27.73 -6.01 13.07
C VAL A 564 -27.22 -7.34 12.50
N LEU A 565 -26.08 -7.30 11.80
CA LEU A 565 -25.42 -8.48 11.26
C LEU A 565 -24.92 -9.41 12.38
N ALA A 566 -24.15 -8.88 13.34
CA ALA A 566 -23.59 -9.64 14.45
C ALA A 566 -24.68 -10.33 15.30
N ALA A 567 -25.84 -9.70 15.47
CA ALA A 567 -26.95 -10.28 16.21
C ALA A 567 -27.55 -11.53 15.54
N ALA A 568 -27.50 -11.60 14.20
CA ALA A 568 -28.09 -12.70 13.45
C ALA A 568 -27.14 -13.89 13.24
N LEU A 569 -25.84 -13.64 13.18
CA LEU A 569 -24.83 -14.66 12.90
C LEU A 569 -24.89 -15.89 13.84
N PRO A 570 -25.10 -15.78 15.17
CA PRO A 570 -25.22 -16.95 16.04
C PRO A 570 -26.40 -17.87 15.70
N GLY A 571 -27.55 -17.31 15.37
CA GLY A 571 -28.74 -18.09 14.97
C GLY A 571 -28.57 -18.71 13.58
N MET A 572 -27.97 -17.97 12.64
CA MET A 572 -27.64 -18.51 11.32
C MET A 572 -26.62 -19.66 11.40
N GLN A 573 -25.63 -19.54 12.29
CA GLN A 573 -24.63 -20.60 12.52
C GLN A 573 -25.25 -21.82 13.20
N ARG A 574 -26.15 -21.63 14.18
CA ARG A 574 -26.96 -22.72 14.79
C ARG A 574 -27.74 -23.49 13.74
N ASP A 575 -28.33 -22.79 12.78
CA ASP A 575 -29.17 -23.37 11.74
C ASP A 575 -28.35 -23.91 10.54
N GLY A 576 -27.01 -23.80 10.57
CA GLY A 576 -26.11 -24.27 9.50
C GLY A 576 -26.15 -23.43 8.22
N LEU A 577 -26.61 -22.18 8.29
CA LEU A 577 -26.82 -21.29 7.15
C LEU A 577 -25.64 -20.34 6.89
N ALA A 578 -24.82 -20.06 7.90
CA ALA A 578 -23.66 -19.17 7.82
C ALA A 578 -22.55 -19.62 8.75
N LEU A 579 -21.30 -19.22 8.46
CA LEU A 579 -20.14 -19.46 9.32
C LEU A 579 -19.98 -20.94 9.71
N THR A 580 -20.24 -21.84 8.76
CA THR A 580 -20.23 -23.29 8.95
C THR A 580 -18.82 -23.88 9.00
N LYS A 581 -17.82 -23.11 8.52
CA LYS A 581 -16.40 -23.53 8.44
C LYS A 581 -15.52 -22.97 9.55
N VAL A 582 -16.09 -22.23 10.49
CA VAL A 582 -15.35 -21.57 11.57
C VAL A 582 -15.88 -22.02 12.94
N PRO A 583 -15.08 -21.84 14.02
CA PRO A 583 -15.55 -22.17 15.37
C PRO A 583 -16.87 -21.48 15.73
N LYS A 584 -17.59 -22.08 16.69
CA LYS A 584 -18.86 -21.55 17.17
C LYS A 584 -18.67 -20.16 17.77
N ILE A 585 -19.56 -19.22 17.43
CA ILE A 585 -19.62 -17.90 18.05
C ILE A 585 -19.97 -18.07 19.53
N LYS A 586 -19.10 -17.57 20.41
CA LYS A 586 -19.22 -17.73 21.85
C LYS A 586 -19.93 -16.54 22.51
N PHE A 587 -19.83 -15.34 21.95
CA PHE A 587 -20.54 -14.15 22.46
C PHE A 587 -20.71 -13.05 21.40
N VAL A 588 -21.61 -12.10 21.67
CA VAL A 588 -21.79 -10.88 20.85
C VAL A 588 -21.88 -9.61 21.71
N ILE A 589 -21.32 -8.52 21.21
CA ILE A 589 -21.46 -7.17 21.77
C ILE A 589 -22.09 -6.29 20.69
N LEU A 590 -23.26 -5.73 20.98
CA LEU A 590 -24.15 -5.11 20.01
C LEU A 590 -24.42 -3.66 20.41
N ILE A 591 -23.94 -2.71 19.61
CA ILE A 591 -24.15 -1.28 19.84
C ILE A 591 -25.14 -0.75 18.81
N SER A 592 -26.27 -0.22 19.25
CA SER A 592 -27.34 0.25 18.34
C SER A 592 -27.82 -0.83 17.35
N GLY A 593 -28.00 -2.07 17.83
CA GLY A 593 -28.43 -3.20 17.01
C GLY A 593 -29.94 -3.27 16.75
N ALA A 594 -30.36 -4.03 15.76
CA ALA A 594 -31.77 -4.34 15.50
C ALA A 594 -31.91 -5.76 14.94
N LYS A 595 -33.13 -6.31 15.01
CA LYS A 595 -33.47 -7.65 14.53
C LYS A 595 -33.81 -7.64 13.03
N PHE A 596 -33.19 -8.54 12.24
CA PHE A 596 -33.70 -8.86 10.90
C PHE A 596 -35.10 -9.47 10.97
N GLY A 597 -36.05 -8.94 10.19
CA GLY A 597 -37.47 -9.29 10.29
C GLY A 597 -38.22 -8.57 11.43
N GLY A 598 -37.57 -7.63 12.14
CA GLY A 598 -38.20 -6.76 13.13
C GLY A 598 -38.83 -5.50 12.54
N SER A 599 -39.24 -4.57 13.41
CA SER A 599 -39.92 -3.32 13.02
C SER A 599 -39.12 -2.43 12.05
N LYS A 600 -37.77 -2.55 12.05
CA LYS A 600 -36.87 -1.72 11.22
C LYS A 600 -36.41 -2.39 9.93
N TYR A 601 -36.09 -3.69 9.95
CA TYR A 601 -35.59 -4.44 8.79
C TYR A 601 -36.67 -5.40 8.33
N GLY A 602 -37.65 -4.87 7.57
CA GLY A 602 -38.82 -5.61 7.10
C GLY A 602 -38.42 -6.76 6.15
N HIS A 603 -39.14 -7.88 6.25
CA HIS A 603 -38.91 -9.14 5.52
C HIS A 603 -37.55 -9.81 5.81
N ALA A 604 -37.57 -10.81 6.70
CA ALA A 604 -36.45 -11.74 6.81
C ALA A 604 -36.32 -12.52 5.49
N LYS A 605 -35.17 -12.41 4.81
CA LYS A 605 -34.83 -13.31 3.70
C LYS A 605 -34.75 -14.75 4.22
N GLN A 606 -34.74 -15.71 3.31
CA GLN A 606 -34.67 -17.13 3.62
C GLN A 606 -33.57 -17.47 4.65
N LEU A 607 -32.40 -16.82 4.54
CA LEU A 607 -31.25 -17.02 5.42
C LEU A 607 -31.40 -16.54 6.87
N THR A 608 -32.27 -15.56 7.14
CA THR A 608 -32.46 -15.02 8.50
C THR A 608 -33.84 -15.34 9.08
N SER A 609 -34.68 -16.05 8.31
CA SER A 609 -36.09 -16.31 8.64
C SER A 609 -36.29 -17.12 9.92
N THR A 610 -35.35 -18.01 10.25
CA THR A 610 -35.40 -18.86 11.44
C THR A 610 -34.48 -18.39 12.57
N THR A 611 -33.58 -17.44 12.30
CA THR A 611 -32.53 -16.99 13.22
C THR A 611 -33.08 -16.70 14.62
N PHE A 612 -34.18 -15.95 14.69
CA PHE A 612 -34.80 -15.49 15.93
C PHE A 612 -36.18 -16.14 16.19
N SER A 613 -36.39 -17.35 15.67
CA SER A 613 -37.59 -18.16 15.94
C SER A 613 -37.68 -18.64 17.39
N SER A 614 -36.53 -18.66 18.08
CA SER A 614 -36.38 -18.91 19.52
C SER A 614 -35.24 -18.04 20.07
N PRO A 615 -35.28 -17.67 21.36
CA PRO A 615 -34.20 -16.88 21.98
C PRO A 615 -32.82 -17.56 21.84
N LEU A 616 -31.83 -16.76 21.45
CA LEU A 616 -30.45 -17.20 21.25
C LEU A 616 -29.74 -17.41 22.60
N GLN A 617 -29.11 -18.57 22.74
CA GLN A 617 -28.33 -18.95 23.93
C GLN A 617 -26.94 -18.28 23.97
N CYS A 618 -26.52 -17.64 22.89
CA CYS A 618 -25.26 -16.91 22.80
C CYS A 618 -25.29 -15.72 23.77
N PRO A 619 -24.39 -15.64 24.78
CA PRO A 619 -24.25 -14.46 25.62
C PRO A 619 -24.15 -13.18 24.78
N SER A 620 -24.94 -12.18 25.17
CA SER A 620 -25.00 -10.91 24.45
C SER A 620 -24.97 -9.72 25.40
N LEU A 621 -24.19 -8.70 25.03
CA LEU A 621 -24.21 -7.38 25.64
C LEU A 621 -24.78 -6.36 24.65
N HIS A 622 -25.76 -5.57 25.07
CA HIS A 622 -26.44 -4.58 24.24
C HIS A 622 -26.22 -3.17 24.77
N PHE A 623 -25.82 -2.24 23.89
CA PHE A 623 -25.79 -0.81 24.18
C PHE A 623 -26.97 -0.14 23.48
N ILE A 624 -27.84 0.48 24.28
CA ILE A 624 -29.07 1.12 23.80
C ILE A 624 -29.05 2.60 24.20
N GLY A 625 -29.04 3.48 23.20
CA GLY A 625 -29.12 4.92 23.39
C GLY A 625 -30.55 5.40 23.61
N GLU A 626 -30.78 6.23 24.63
CA GLU A 626 -32.09 6.79 24.94
C GLU A 626 -32.62 7.71 23.83
N MET A 627 -31.71 8.38 23.11
CA MET A 627 -32.01 9.22 21.95
C MET A 627 -31.75 8.53 20.60
N ASP A 628 -31.44 7.23 20.61
CA ASP A 628 -31.13 6.49 19.38
C ASP A 628 -32.40 6.26 18.54
N ILE A 629 -32.32 6.54 17.24
CA ILE A 629 -33.39 6.25 16.27
C ILE A 629 -33.74 4.76 16.20
N LEU A 630 -32.81 3.88 16.61
CA LEU A 630 -33.01 2.43 16.67
C LEU A 630 -33.47 1.93 18.04
N LYS A 631 -33.62 2.78 19.07
CA LYS A 631 -33.95 2.37 20.44
C LYS A 631 -35.08 1.34 20.54
N LEU A 632 -36.19 1.56 19.82
CA LEU A 632 -37.32 0.64 19.84
C LEU A 632 -36.92 -0.73 19.28
N ALA A 633 -36.26 -0.75 18.11
CA ALA A 633 -35.80 -1.97 17.47
C ALA A 633 -34.65 -2.67 18.25
N SER A 634 -33.80 -1.91 18.95
CA SER A 634 -32.78 -2.45 19.87
C SER A 634 -33.41 -3.07 21.12
N THR A 635 -34.48 -2.47 21.64
CA THR A 635 -35.24 -3.05 22.76
C THR A 635 -35.95 -4.34 22.35
N GLU A 636 -36.60 -4.36 21.18
CA GLU A 636 -37.21 -5.58 20.61
C GLU A 636 -36.19 -6.72 20.40
N LEU A 637 -34.93 -6.38 20.12
CA LEU A 637 -33.87 -7.36 19.92
C LEU A 637 -33.52 -8.11 21.22
N LEU A 638 -33.73 -7.50 22.40
CA LEU A 638 -33.42 -8.13 23.69
C LEU A 638 -34.20 -9.43 23.90
N ASP A 639 -35.47 -9.47 23.50
CA ASP A 639 -36.32 -10.67 23.59
C ASP A 639 -35.81 -11.84 22.72
N SER A 640 -34.88 -11.57 21.82
CA SER A 640 -34.26 -12.57 20.96
C SER A 640 -33.00 -13.21 21.56
N PHE A 641 -32.59 -12.82 22.77
CA PHE A 641 -31.44 -13.38 23.49
C PHE A 641 -31.84 -13.84 24.90
N VAL A 642 -31.19 -14.90 25.40
CA VAL A 642 -31.39 -15.36 26.78
C VAL A 642 -30.52 -14.57 27.73
N ASP A 643 -31.14 -13.97 28.75
CA ASP A 643 -30.49 -13.18 29.80
C ASP A 643 -29.47 -12.16 29.26
N PRO A 644 -29.87 -11.24 28.35
CA PRO A 644 -28.95 -10.27 27.77
C PRO A 644 -28.46 -9.27 28.82
N PHE A 645 -27.17 -8.92 28.76
CA PHE A 645 -26.65 -7.76 29.47
C PHE A 645 -27.03 -6.50 28.70
N VAL A 646 -27.42 -5.43 29.40
CA VAL A 646 -27.88 -4.19 28.77
C VAL A 646 -27.26 -2.99 29.45
N ILE A 647 -26.68 -2.12 28.62
CA ILE A 647 -26.17 -0.80 29.00
C ILE A 647 -27.04 0.25 28.30
N TYR A 648 -27.75 1.03 29.10
CA TYR A 648 -28.47 2.21 28.63
C TYR A 648 -27.56 3.43 28.73
N HIS A 649 -27.56 4.27 27.69
CA HIS A 649 -26.81 5.53 27.69
C HIS A 649 -27.68 6.68 27.16
N PRO A 650 -27.46 7.93 27.58
CA PRO A 650 -28.36 9.03 27.24
C PRO A 650 -28.27 9.47 25.77
N GLU A 651 -27.20 9.08 25.06
CA GLU A 651 -26.87 9.59 23.73
C GLU A 651 -27.71 8.95 22.60
N GLY A 652 -27.52 9.46 21.37
CA GLY A 652 -28.14 8.93 20.15
C GLY A 652 -27.43 7.68 19.62
N GLN A 653 -27.49 7.46 18.29
CA GLN A 653 -26.79 6.37 17.63
C GLN A 653 -25.26 6.60 17.63
N THR A 654 -24.57 6.17 18.67
CA THR A 654 -23.13 6.38 18.89
C THR A 654 -22.53 5.25 19.73
N ILE A 655 -21.21 5.22 19.83
CA ILE A 655 -20.49 4.34 20.76
C ILE A 655 -20.29 5.14 22.06
N PRO A 656 -20.98 4.77 23.15
CA PRO A 656 -20.94 5.56 24.37
C PRO A 656 -19.63 5.37 25.11
N LYS A 657 -19.26 6.38 25.90
CA LYS A 657 -18.29 6.19 26.99
C LYS A 657 -18.95 5.39 28.11
N LEU A 658 -18.17 4.57 28.82
CA LEU A 658 -18.68 3.83 29.97
C LEU A 658 -18.62 4.71 31.21
N ASP A 659 -19.77 5.01 31.79
CA ASP A 659 -19.84 5.50 33.17
C ASP A 659 -19.64 4.34 34.17
N GLU A 660 -19.61 4.63 35.47
CA GLU A 660 -19.34 3.63 36.50
C GLU A 660 -20.32 2.45 36.45
N LYS A 661 -21.61 2.73 36.24
CA LYS A 661 -22.66 1.70 36.15
C LYS A 661 -22.52 0.87 34.88
N SER A 662 -22.25 1.50 33.74
CA SER A 662 -22.02 0.83 32.46
C SER A 662 -20.78 -0.04 32.51
N LEU A 663 -19.73 0.42 33.19
CA LEU A 663 -18.49 -0.34 33.40
C LEU A 663 -18.75 -1.58 34.25
N GLU A 664 -19.54 -1.49 35.31
CA GLU A 664 -19.94 -2.64 36.14
C GLU A 664 -20.65 -3.72 35.30
N VAL A 665 -21.61 -3.31 34.46
CA VAL A 665 -22.31 -4.24 33.55
C VAL A 665 -21.36 -4.85 32.52
N MET A 666 -20.45 -4.07 31.94
CA MET A 666 -19.43 -4.55 30.98
C MET A 666 -18.48 -5.58 31.62
N LEU A 667 -18.06 -5.35 32.86
CA LEU A 667 -17.20 -6.26 33.60
C LEU A 667 -17.94 -7.54 33.99
N GLY A 668 -19.19 -7.44 34.45
CA GLY A 668 -20.03 -8.62 34.71
C GLY A 668 -20.27 -9.46 33.45
N PHE A 669 -20.45 -8.82 32.28
CA PHE A 669 -20.50 -9.54 31.01
C PHE A 669 -19.18 -10.23 30.69
N SER A 670 -18.05 -9.54 30.92
CA SER A 670 -16.71 -10.08 30.72
C SER A 670 -16.43 -11.30 31.60
N GLU A 671 -16.94 -11.30 32.83
CA GLU A 671 -16.87 -12.46 33.74
C GLU A 671 -17.73 -13.62 33.23
N ARG A 672 -18.97 -13.37 32.81
CA ARG A 672 -19.85 -14.40 32.25
C ARG A 672 -19.23 -15.10 31.03
N ILE A 673 -18.60 -14.36 30.12
CA ILE A 673 -17.92 -14.97 28.96
C ILE A 673 -16.67 -15.74 29.36
N GLN A 674 -15.94 -15.31 30.39
CA GLN A 674 -14.78 -16.04 30.91
C GLN A 674 -15.17 -17.37 31.57
N GLU A 675 -16.33 -17.44 32.22
CA GLU A 675 -16.87 -18.68 32.78
C GLU A 675 -17.38 -19.65 31.71
N THR A 676 -17.88 -19.14 30.58
CA THR A 676 -18.43 -19.96 29.49
C THR A 676 -17.41 -20.37 28.43
N ILE A 677 -16.21 -19.79 28.40
CA ILE A 677 -15.09 -20.19 27.55
C ILE A 677 -14.17 -21.09 28.39
N PRO A 678 -14.20 -22.44 28.22
CA PRO A 678 -13.39 -23.34 29.02
C PRO A 678 -11.90 -23.04 28.86
N THR A 679 -11.16 -23.09 29.97
CA THR A 679 -9.70 -22.99 30.01
C THR A 679 -8.98 -24.12 29.25
N ASP A 680 -9.72 -25.16 28.84
CA ASP A 680 -9.21 -26.42 28.28
C ASP A 680 -9.40 -26.60 26.75
N GLU A 681 -9.91 -25.60 26.00
CA GLU A 681 -9.70 -25.62 24.55
C GLU A 681 -8.23 -25.27 24.28
N ALA A 682 -7.42 -26.33 24.18
CA ALA A 682 -5.99 -26.28 23.90
C ALA A 682 -5.68 -25.20 22.86
N ARG A 683 -5.16 -24.06 23.33
CA ARG A 683 -4.28 -23.22 22.52
C ARG A 683 -3.20 -24.17 22.03
N ILE A 684 -3.23 -24.54 20.75
CA ILE A 684 -2.18 -25.36 20.13
C ILE A 684 -0.92 -24.50 20.10
N CYS A 685 -0.26 -24.42 21.26
CA CYS A 685 1.10 -23.99 21.42
C CYS A 685 1.98 -25.19 21.05
N LEU A 686 2.24 -25.37 19.76
CA LEU A 686 3.32 -26.25 19.34
C LEU A 686 4.63 -25.48 19.43
N ASN A 687 5.24 -25.49 20.62
CA ASN A 687 6.68 -25.61 20.71
C ASN A 687 7.15 -26.18 22.06
N LYS A 688 7.76 -27.36 21.93
CA LYS A 688 8.88 -27.95 22.67
C LYS A 688 8.65 -28.71 24.00
N GLU A 689 8.90 -30.01 23.83
CA GLU A 689 9.73 -30.90 24.67
C GLU A 689 9.18 -31.37 26.03
N SER A 690 8.78 -32.66 26.08
CA SER A 690 9.47 -33.64 26.94
C SER A 690 8.97 -35.08 26.70
N LYS A 691 9.91 -35.90 26.20
CA LYS A 691 10.20 -37.31 26.53
C LYS A 691 9.06 -38.25 26.98
N LEU A 692 8.85 -39.29 26.17
CA LEU A 692 9.20 -40.68 26.53
C LEU A 692 9.61 -41.44 25.26
#